data_AF-A0A8H4R8W9-F1
#
_entry.id   AF-A0A8H4R8W9-F1
#
_cell.length_a   1.000
_cell.length_b   1.000
_cell.length_c   1.000
_cell.angle_alpha   90.00
_cell.angle_beta   90.00
_cell.angle_gamma   90.00
#
_symmetry.space_group_name_H-M   'P 1'
#
loop_
_entity.id
_entity.type
_entity.pdbx_description
1 polymer ?
#
loop_
_entity_poly.entity_id
_entity_poly.type
_entity_poly.pdbx_seq_one_letter_code
_entity_poly.pdbx_strand_id
1 'polypeptide(L)'
;MSSQDNTNNYLSQMTSIFSSVASYMRLPVLISSLTFLLRALIYPSHIPNLARTEVPRPSQFGITDFEELMIPTPDGEKLSAFYIRGPKTRSNRNTTVLMFHGNAGNIGHRIPIARMFVQRMGCSVFMLEYRGYGLSTGSPDEVGLMIDAQTAYDYLRHRAETRDNDIVVFGQSLGGAVSVQLAAKNQNDEKLIGLVLENTFLSMRKLIPSIIPPARFLTLLCHQVWPSDTFLPSITEVPILFISGLQDEIVPPSHMRRLYEICQSPTKVWKPLPGGDHNSSVLEEGYFESIEDFTGSANGAHQAPVTNQEVDNLREQVPEQSSEAQRPQSVYNEYLRQVDLLRAFNGGPPVNNKIGQFNKIDSLKEMIGAMHLRNAGYTSLVLSYCIEARALEAPRSFLVVHWDFTSLIQIKTLQYSTLLRLHEFEDRGADICTQTKPETPGINSFPTQPTRRSDKAVSYYPYCARDPFPLSYFSHSVLPASTSQASSSVGMDSFQNMSHTVIDSHIELDSSWVTVMCRATRFHITISHEDIRRSGFVTEYSEMVAKAMDDDDEEDHDVLCEWIVDPCLPYFRESTLNVPKEITFEDFYYPPTHHLKLLVSGSSLCPKATRNRGTMNAFRLMIPSGDLPPFSEVPRSKASDLRIISDTKWDDYMSEIPQKAIISDGTSRFFKPADDKKQLLREVDMHLRIRHAGLQDKIKIANLHSIVVSDDAKMTIGLLLDLIPSTGDSLYSHKNSALASEYHARWKQQVTATVKQLHSHDLVWGDVHPGNIVIDTSFNAWVVDFGGGSIVEFVPRKKAGTKDGDWQGVGKIFDEWIFENNDLDRRAE
;
A
#
# COMPACT_ATOMS: atom_id res chain seq x y z
N MET A 1 64.12 -32.08 -2.09
CA MET A 1 62.83 -32.81 -2.05
C MET A 1 62.16 -32.58 -0.70
N SER A 2 62.65 -33.15 0.40
CA SER A 2 62.00 -33.09 1.75
C SER A 2 61.57 -31.72 2.30
N SER A 3 62.13 -30.59 1.84
CA SER A 3 61.67 -29.25 2.25
C SER A 3 60.35 -28.81 1.59
N GLN A 4 60.13 -29.15 0.32
CA GLN A 4 58.92 -28.76 -0.42
C GLN A 4 57.71 -29.58 0.03
N ASP A 5 57.90 -30.87 0.29
CA ASP A 5 56.84 -31.77 0.76
C ASP A 5 56.29 -31.32 2.13
N ASN A 6 57.16 -30.90 3.05
CA ASN A 6 56.75 -30.31 4.32
C ASN A 6 55.97 -28.99 4.12
N THR A 7 56.42 -28.11 3.22
CA THR A 7 55.74 -26.83 2.96
C THR A 7 54.32 -27.05 2.42
N ASN A 8 54.16 -28.01 1.51
CA ASN A 8 52.85 -28.39 0.95
C ASN A 8 51.92 -29.02 2.00
N ASN A 9 52.44 -29.85 2.91
CA ASN A 9 51.68 -30.42 4.02
C ASN A 9 51.25 -29.39 5.06
N TYR A 10 52.08 -28.38 5.36
CA TYR A 10 51.66 -27.24 6.19
C TYR A 10 50.56 -26.41 5.50
N LEU A 11 50.67 -26.17 4.19
CA LEU A 11 49.66 -25.42 3.45
C LEU A 11 48.30 -26.15 3.43
N SER A 12 48.31 -27.47 3.19
CA SER A 12 47.08 -28.28 3.16
C SER A 12 46.41 -28.39 4.54
N GLN A 13 47.19 -28.57 5.62
CA GLN A 13 46.67 -28.50 6.99
C GLN A 13 46.07 -27.13 7.31
N MET A 14 46.74 -26.03 6.96
CA MET A 14 46.20 -24.68 7.17
C MET A 14 44.90 -24.45 6.39
N THR A 15 44.80 -24.89 5.12
CA THR A 15 43.53 -24.78 4.37
C THR A 15 42.41 -25.64 4.94
N SER A 16 42.73 -26.81 5.51
CA SER A 16 41.76 -27.68 6.20
C SER A 16 41.26 -27.07 7.52
N ILE A 17 42.16 -26.43 8.28
CA ILE A 17 41.81 -25.68 9.49
C ILE A 17 40.94 -24.47 9.13
N PHE A 18 41.31 -23.70 8.10
CA PHE A 18 40.51 -22.55 7.66
C PHE A 18 39.14 -22.96 7.11
N SER A 19 39.02 -24.04 6.34
CA SER A 19 37.72 -24.52 5.84
C SER A 19 36.83 -25.06 6.97
N SER A 20 37.43 -25.71 7.97
CA SER A 20 36.73 -26.15 9.19
C SER A 20 36.23 -24.96 9.99
N VAL A 21 37.09 -23.99 10.33
CA VAL A 21 36.73 -22.76 11.06
C VAL A 21 35.68 -21.96 10.29
N ALA A 22 35.83 -21.79 8.98
CA ALA A 22 34.84 -21.12 8.14
C ALA A 22 33.48 -21.85 8.17
N SER A 23 33.48 -23.19 8.22
CA SER A 23 32.25 -23.98 8.32
C SER A 23 31.56 -23.81 9.67
N TYR A 24 32.31 -23.83 10.78
CA TYR A 24 31.76 -23.55 12.12
C TYR A 24 31.26 -22.10 12.27
N MET A 25 31.90 -21.13 11.63
CA MET A 25 31.50 -19.71 11.67
C MET A 25 30.26 -19.39 10.84
N ARG A 26 29.84 -20.23 9.88
CA ARG A 26 28.63 -20.01 9.05
C ARG A 26 27.38 -19.84 9.91
N LEU A 27 27.15 -20.73 10.87
CA LEU A 27 25.90 -20.72 11.66
C LEU A 27 25.81 -19.49 12.59
N PRO A 28 26.85 -19.10 13.37
CA PRO A 28 26.86 -17.83 14.09
C PRO A 28 26.67 -16.60 13.20
N VAL A 29 27.30 -16.55 12.02
CA VAL A 29 27.13 -15.43 11.07
C VAL A 29 25.71 -15.37 10.52
N LEU A 30 25.07 -16.50 10.21
CA LEU A 30 23.67 -16.55 9.78
C LEU A 30 22.72 -16.12 10.90
N ILE A 31 22.92 -16.57 12.13
CA ILE A 31 22.12 -16.15 13.29
C ILE A 31 22.30 -14.65 13.57
N SER A 32 23.54 -14.14 13.52
CA SER A 32 23.83 -12.70 13.68
C SER A 32 23.23 -11.86 12.56
N SER A 33 23.18 -12.38 11.32
CA SER A 33 22.55 -11.70 10.18
C SER A 33 21.04 -11.67 10.32
N LEU A 34 20.43 -12.78 10.77
CA LEU A 34 18.99 -12.90 10.99
C LEU A 34 18.51 -12.02 12.17
N THR A 35 19.27 -11.97 13.26
CA THR A 35 18.92 -11.10 14.41
C THR A 35 19.06 -9.61 14.07
N PHE A 36 20.07 -9.21 13.29
CA PHE A 36 20.15 -7.86 12.72
C PHE A 36 18.96 -7.56 11.78
N LEU A 37 18.57 -8.53 10.95
CA LEU A 37 17.44 -8.39 10.02
C LEU A 37 16.08 -8.27 10.75
N LEU A 38 15.86 -9.06 11.80
CA LEU A 38 14.68 -8.96 12.67
C LEU A 38 14.66 -7.65 13.46
N ARG A 39 15.83 -7.15 13.92
CA ARG A 39 15.95 -5.82 14.55
C ARG A 39 15.57 -4.70 13.58
N ALA A 40 16.01 -4.76 12.32
CA ALA A 40 15.64 -3.78 11.30
C ALA A 40 14.16 -3.83 10.88
N LEU A 41 13.53 -5.02 10.96
CA LEU A 41 12.08 -5.21 10.78
C LEU A 41 11.25 -4.61 11.92
N ILE A 42 11.70 -4.79 13.16
CA ILE A 42 10.97 -4.33 14.35
C ILE A 42 11.15 -2.83 14.57
N TYR A 43 12.29 -2.26 14.15
CA TYR A 43 12.59 -0.83 14.26
C TYR A 43 12.92 -0.18 12.90
N PRO A 44 11.94 -0.02 12.00
CA PRO A 44 12.14 0.58 10.68
C PRO A 44 12.28 2.11 10.75
N SER A 45 13.26 2.63 11.50
CA SER A 45 13.40 4.08 11.79
C SER A 45 13.71 4.98 10.59
N HIS A 46 13.95 4.40 9.40
CA HIS A 46 14.07 5.10 8.13
C HIS A 46 12.77 5.13 7.30
N ILE A 47 11.64 4.68 7.86
CA ILE A 47 10.32 4.67 7.20
C ILE A 47 9.39 5.68 7.90
N PRO A 48 8.70 6.58 7.17
CA PRO A 48 8.85 6.83 5.73
C PRO A 48 10.23 7.41 5.40
N ASN A 49 10.57 7.42 4.10
CA ASN A 49 11.84 7.99 3.63
C ASN A 49 12.06 9.40 4.20
N LEU A 50 13.32 9.72 4.52
CA LEU A 50 13.76 10.96 5.18
C LEU A 50 13.35 11.14 6.66
N ALA A 51 12.59 10.23 7.29
CA ALA A 51 12.19 10.37 8.71
C ALA A 51 13.36 10.51 9.73
N ARG A 52 14.59 10.16 9.32
CA ARG A 52 15.85 10.31 10.09
C ARG A 52 16.63 11.60 9.82
N THR A 53 16.21 12.41 8.85
CA THR A 53 16.87 13.66 8.43
C THR A 53 15.91 14.85 8.46
N GLU A 54 14.63 14.60 8.23
CA GLU A 54 13.54 15.57 8.25
C GLU A 54 12.56 15.20 9.36
N VAL A 55 12.65 15.90 10.49
CA VAL A 55 11.71 15.80 11.61
C VAL A 55 10.91 17.11 11.65
N PRO A 56 9.61 17.09 11.31
CA PRO A 56 8.76 18.27 11.42
C PRO A 56 8.76 18.87 12.83
N ARG A 57 8.70 20.21 12.92
CA ARG A 57 8.83 20.99 14.17
C ARG A 57 7.49 21.56 14.61
N PRO A 58 7.22 21.73 15.93
CA PRO A 58 5.95 22.28 16.42
C PRO A 58 5.56 23.63 15.82
N SER A 59 6.54 24.50 15.52
CA SER A 59 6.33 25.78 14.84
C SER A 59 5.63 25.67 13.48
N GLN A 60 5.87 24.59 12.73
CA GLN A 60 5.24 24.35 11.42
C GLN A 60 3.74 24.05 11.53
N PHE A 61 3.27 23.62 12.72
CA PHE A 61 1.87 23.34 13.03
C PHE A 61 1.19 24.50 13.79
N GLY A 62 1.82 25.68 13.83
CA GLY A 62 1.32 26.87 14.52
C GLY A 62 1.53 26.87 16.04
N ILE A 63 2.30 25.92 16.58
CA ILE A 63 2.60 25.83 18.02
C ILE A 63 3.78 26.76 18.33
N THR A 64 3.56 27.74 19.20
CA THR A 64 4.53 28.80 19.51
C THR A 64 5.21 28.66 20.88
N ASP A 65 4.67 27.83 21.78
CA ASP A 65 5.27 27.57 23.09
C ASP A 65 5.68 26.10 23.22
N PHE A 66 6.91 25.83 22.81
CA PHE A 66 7.53 24.52 22.84
C PHE A 66 9.04 24.66 23.07
N GLU A 67 9.71 23.54 23.31
CA GLU A 67 11.14 23.44 23.53
C GLU A 67 11.67 22.21 22.78
N GLU A 68 12.73 22.41 21.99
CA GLU A 68 13.47 21.33 21.34
C GLU A 68 14.61 20.90 22.28
N LEU A 69 14.66 19.60 22.60
CA LEU A 69 15.52 19.05 23.64
C LEU A 69 16.44 17.98 23.06
N MET A 70 17.70 17.96 23.54
CA MET A 70 18.63 16.84 23.36
C MET A 70 19.06 16.33 24.74
N ILE A 71 18.53 15.18 25.14
CA ILE A 71 18.67 14.65 26.50
C ILE A 71 19.69 13.51 26.51
N PRO A 72 20.76 13.57 27.34
CA PRO A 72 21.72 12.48 27.44
C PRO A 72 21.15 11.30 28.22
N THR A 73 21.38 10.08 27.75
CA THR A 73 21.05 8.84 28.48
C THR A 73 22.18 8.43 29.43
N PRO A 74 21.90 7.60 30.46
CA PRO A 74 22.93 7.05 31.34
C PRO A 74 23.99 6.21 30.63
N ASP A 75 23.68 5.64 29.46
CA ASP A 75 24.58 4.84 28.63
C ASP A 75 25.27 5.62 27.50
N GLY A 76 25.11 6.95 27.46
CA GLY A 76 25.92 7.87 26.64
C GLY A 76 25.31 8.29 25.29
N GLU A 77 24.11 7.83 24.98
CA GLU A 77 23.35 8.29 23.80
C GLU A 77 22.69 9.66 24.07
N LYS A 78 22.12 10.27 23.02
CA LYS A 78 21.43 11.55 23.08
C LYS A 78 20.09 11.45 22.36
N LEU A 79 19.01 11.75 23.07
CA LEU A 79 17.64 11.61 22.58
C LEU A 79 17.06 12.99 22.23
N SER A 80 16.52 13.09 21.02
CA SER A 80 15.70 14.22 20.61
C SER A 80 14.34 14.16 21.31
N ALA A 81 13.84 15.30 21.77
CA ALA A 81 12.48 15.40 22.30
C ALA A 81 11.86 16.76 22.02
N PHE A 82 10.53 16.81 21.95
CA PHE A 82 9.77 18.05 21.97
C PHE A 82 8.96 18.13 23.26
N TYR A 83 9.13 19.22 24.01
CA TYR A 83 8.23 19.56 25.12
C TYR A 83 7.33 20.72 24.70
N ILE A 84 6.04 20.46 24.57
CA ILE A 84 5.01 21.43 24.18
C ILE A 84 4.22 21.80 25.44
N ARG A 85 4.11 23.10 25.73
CA ARG A 85 3.49 23.55 26.98
C ARG A 85 1.96 23.60 26.88
N GLY A 86 1.30 23.27 28.00
CA GLY A 86 -0.12 23.56 28.20
C GLY A 86 -0.39 25.07 28.11
N PRO A 87 -1.63 25.48 27.74
CA PRO A 87 -1.95 26.88 27.51
C PRO A 87 -1.85 27.71 28.79
N LYS A 88 -1.40 28.96 28.72
CA LYS A 88 -1.20 29.85 29.90
C LYS A 88 -2.50 30.45 30.46
N THR A 89 -3.59 29.69 30.38
CA THR A 89 -4.97 30.04 30.73
C THR A 89 -5.48 29.19 31.89
N ARG A 90 -6.65 29.54 32.45
CA ARG A 90 -7.32 28.77 33.52
C ARG A 90 -7.70 27.33 33.11
N SER A 91 -7.60 26.98 31.83
CA SER A 91 -7.78 25.63 31.31
C SER A 91 -6.52 24.75 31.36
N ASN A 92 -5.38 25.26 31.82
CA ASN A 92 -4.18 24.45 32.02
C ASN A 92 -4.45 23.36 33.06
N ARG A 93 -4.35 22.08 32.66
CA ARG A 93 -4.25 20.96 33.62
C ARG A 93 -2.78 20.81 33.98
N ASN A 94 -2.47 20.67 35.27
CA ASN A 94 -1.11 20.47 35.79
C ASN A 94 -0.58 19.05 35.49
N THR A 95 -0.77 18.61 34.25
CA THR A 95 -0.66 17.25 33.77
C THR A 95 0.19 17.26 32.50
N THR A 96 1.15 16.34 32.40
CA THR A 96 2.01 16.17 31.23
C THR A 96 1.74 14.80 30.60
N VAL A 97 1.38 14.78 29.32
CA VAL A 97 1.30 13.54 28.55
C VAL A 97 2.71 13.17 28.09
N LEU A 98 3.26 12.07 28.60
CA LEU A 98 4.51 11.49 28.12
C LEU A 98 4.18 10.54 26.95
N MET A 99 4.53 10.95 25.73
CA MET A 99 4.06 10.35 24.48
C MET A 99 5.14 9.50 23.81
N PHE A 100 4.82 8.22 23.60
CA PHE A 100 5.65 7.22 22.92
C PHE A 100 5.01 6.79 21.58
N HIS A 101 5.78 6.91 20.49
CA HIS A 101 5.28 6.64 19.13
C HIS A 101 5.44 5.16 18.72
N GLY A 102 4.78 4.78 17.62
CA GLY A 102 4.90 3.46 17.00
C GLY A 102 6.28 3.17 16.41
N ASN A 103 6.45 2.00 15.78
CA ASN A 103 7.74 1.53 15.26
C ASN A 103 8.23 2.25 13.99
N ALA A 104 7.40 3.03 13.32
CA ALA A 104 7.74 3.84 12.15
C ALA A 104 7.40 5.33 12.40
N GLY A 105 7.94 6.20 11.56
CA GLY A 105 7.84 7.65 11.71
C GLY A 105 8.86 8.24 12.68
N ASN A 106 8.56 9.46 13.14
CA ASN A 106 9.34 10.24 14.11
C ASN A 106 8.39 11.09 14.96
N ILE A 107 8.88 11.80 15.99
CA ILE A 107 8.00 12.62 16.84
C ILE A 107 7.33 13.78 16.08
N GLY A 108 7.97 14.27 15.02
CA GLY A 108 7.41 15.32 14.16
C GLY A 108 6.11 14.89 13.50
N HIS A 109 6.01 13.63 13.06
CA HIS A 109 4.80 13.05 12.46
C HIS A 109 3.67 12.80 13.48
N ARG A 110 3.87 13.12 14.77
CA ARG A 110 2.88 12.97 15.84
C ARG A 110 2.46 14.30 16.47
N ILE A 111 3.05 15.43 16.03
CA ILE A 111 2.79 16.77 16.59
C ILE A 111 1.30 17.16 16.62
N PRO A 112 0.47 16.91 15.58
CA PRO A 112 -0.92 17.35 15.66
C PRO A 112 -1.74 16.58 16.71
N ILE A 113 -1.39 15.33 17.04
CA ILE A 113 -2.01 14.60 18.16
C ILE A 113 -1.65 15.30 19.48
N ALA A 114 -0.38 15.67 19.66
CA ALA A 114 0.06 16.47 20.80
C ALA A 114 -0.64 17.84 20.85
N ARG A 115 -0.85 18.50 19.70
CA ARG A 115 -1.62 19.76 19.59
C ARG A 115 -3.05 19.57 20.09
N MET A 116 -3.70 18.43 19.78
CA MET A 116 -5.05 18.14 20.27
C MET A 116 -5.10 17.91 21.79
N PHE A 117 -4.11 17.25 22.40
CA PHE A 117 -4.00 17.16 23.87
C PHE A 117 -3.86 18.56 24.51
N VAL A 118 -3.02 19.44 23.95
CA VAL A 118 -2.86 20.82 24.45
C VAL A 118 -4.13 21.66 24.26
N GLN A 119 -4.80 21.54 23.11
CA GLN A 119 -5.95 22.39 22.76
C GLN A 119 -7.29 21.96 23.37
N ARG A 120 -7.55 20.66 23.53
CA ARG A 120 -8.77 20.15 24.19
C ARG A 120 -8.59 20.03 25.70
N MET A 121 -7.62 19.22 26.12
CA MET A 121 -7.46 18.83 27.53
C MET A 121 -6.70 19.87 28.35
N GLY A 122 -5.92 20.74 27.70
CA GLY A 122 -5.12 21.77 28.39
C GLY A 122 -3.87 21.24 29.09
N CYS A 123 -3.48 19.99 28.80
CA CYS A 123 -2.26 19.37 29.31
C CYS A 123 -1.01 19.92 28.61
N SER A 124 0.16 19.72 29.20
CA SER A 124 1.44 19.75 28.46
C SER A 124 1.68 18.41 27.78
N VAL A 125 2.54 18.36 26.76
CA VAL A 125 2.93 17.10 26.10
C VAL A 125 4.44 17.04 25.95
N PHE A 126 5.02 15.89 26.30
CA PHE A 126 6.43 15.58 26.12
C PHE A 126 6.54 14.40 25.15
N MET A 127 7.22 14.60 24.03
CA MET A 127 7.33 13.63 22.94
C MET A 127 8.79 13.17 22.84
N LEU A 128 9.05 11.88 23.07
CA LEU A 128 10.41 11.32 23.00
C LEU A 128 10.66 10.62 21.66
N GLU A 129 11.79 10.94 21.02
CA GLU A 129 12.32 10.21 19.87
C GLU A 129 13.29 9.12 20.36
N TYR A 130 12.98 7.85 20.12
CA TYR A 130 13.83 6.73 20.54
C TYR A 130 15.26 6.81 19.96
N ARG A 131 16.24 6.20 20.63
CA ARG A 131 17.59 6.05 20.07
C ARG A 131 17.55 5.42 18.68
N GLY A 132 18.33 5.99 17.76
CA GLY A 132 18.38 5.55 16.38
C GLY A 132 17.14 5.89 15.52
N TYR A 133 16.20 6.71 16.04
CA TYR A 133 15.13 7.38 15.28
C TYR A 133 15.38 8.89 15.17
N GLY A 134 14.64 9.58 14.30
CA GLY A 134 14.68 11.04 14.11
C GLY A 134 16.09 11.62 14.18
N LEU A 135 16.32 12.55 15.11
CA LEU A 135 17.63 13.17 15.40
C LEU A 135 18.38 12.51 16.57
N SER A 136 17.84 11.44 17.19
CA SER A 136 18.47 10.73 18.31
C SER A 136 19.65 9.86 17.87
N THR A 137 20.72 9.80 18.67
CA THR A 137 21.89 8.97 18.37
C THR A 137 21.63 7.48 18.64
N GLY A 138 22.60 6.61 18.35
CA GLY A 138 22.54 5.19 18.70
C GLY A 138 21.76 4.30 17.73
N SER A 139 21.32 3.15 18.23
CA SER A 139 20.57 2.15 17.47
C SER A 139 19.46 1.53 18.33
N PRO A 140 18.25 1.29 17.79
CA PRO A 140 17.08 0.89 18.58
C PRO A 140 17.12 -0.60 18.94
N ASP A 141 16.97 -0.94 20.22
CA ASP A 141 16.62 -2.26 20.73
C ASP A 141 15.82 -2.14 22.04
N GLU A 142 15.22 -3.25 22.49
CA GLU A 142 14.30 -3.30 23.64
C GLU A 142 14.94 -2.81 24.94
N VAL A 143 16.22 -3.13 25.17
CA VAL A 143 16.95 -2.65 26.35
C VAL A 143 17.19 -1.15 26.24
N GLY A 144 17.66 -0.69 25.08
CA GLY A 144 17.90 0.73 24.81
C GLY A 144 16.64 1.59 24.89
N LEU A 145 15.53 1.18 24.27
CA LEU A 145 14.25 1.91 24.32
C LEU A 145 13.68 1.97 25.74
N MET A 146 13.95 0.98 26.61
CA MET A 146 13.59 1.04 28.02
C MET A 146 14.50 1.96 28.85
N ILE A 147 15.77 2.13 28.47
CA ILE A 147 16.63 3.18 29.03
C ILE A 147 16.11 4.55 28.59
N ASP A 148 15.72 4.70 27.32
CA ASP A 148 15.20 5.95 26.75
C ASP A 148 13.91 6.39 27.45
N ALA A 149 12.95 5.47 27.59
CA ALA A 149 11.67 5.71 28.24
C ALA A 149 11.83 6.12 29.71
N GLN A 150 12.74 5.47 30.45
CA GLN A 150 13.05 5.91 31.82
C GLN A 150 13.76 7.27 31.81
N THR A 151 14.70 7.53 30.89
CA THR A 151 15.41 8.81 30.79
C THR A 151 14.44 9.97 30.60
N ALA A 152 13.39 9.79 29.78
CA ALA A 152 12.33 10.79 29.61
C ALA A 152 11.45 10.97 30.86
N TYR A 153 11.07 9.88 31.53
CA TYR A 153 10.32 9.93 32.79
C TYR A 153 11.12 10.67 33.87
N ASP A 154 12.36 10.24 34.12
CA ASP A 154 13.26 10.85 35.10
C ASP A 154 13.53 12.32 34.77
N TYR A 155 13.70 12.68 33.49
CA TYR A 155 13.84 14.06 33.06
C TYR A 155 12.62 14.91 33.43
N LEU A 156 11.40 14.42 33.20
CA LEU A 156 10.17 15.11 33.60
C LEU A 156 10.06 15.25 35.12
N ARG A 157 10.44 14.21 35.89
CA ARG A 157 10.39 14.23 37.36
C ARG A 157 11.45 15.15 37.99
N HIS A 158 12.58 15.41 37.33
CA HIS A 158 13.64 16.30 37.85
C HIS A 158 13.59 17.73 37.31
N ARG A 159 13.02 17.96 36.12
CA ARG A 159 12.89 19.29 35.51
C ARG A 159 11.97 20.17 36.36
N ALA A 160 12.46 21.34 36.78
CA ALA A 160 11.77 22.24 37.72
C ALA A 160 10.40 22.76 37.23
N GLU A 161 10.11 22.69 35.94
CA GLU A 161 8.83 23.06 35.30
C GLU A 161 7.79 21.93 35.30
N THR A 162 8.20 20.67 35.47
CA THR A 162 7.34 19.48 35.32
C THR A 162 7.37 18.52 36.50
N ARG A 163 8.32 18.66 37.43
CA ARG A 163 8.48 17.79 38.62
C ARG A 163 7.25 17.73 39.54
N ASP A 164 6.42 18.75 39.51
CA ASP A 164 5.22 18.89 40.34
C ASP A 164 3.95 18.55 39.54
N ASN A 165 4.09 18.25 38.23
CA ASN A 165 3.01 17.85 37.33
C ASN A 165 2.68 16.37 37.53
N ASP A 166 1.42 16.05 37.29
CA ASP A 166 0.96 14.68 37.14
C ASP A 166 1.31 14.18 35.72
N ILE A 167 1.55 12.89 35.55
CA ILE A 167 2.05 12.28 34.31
C ILE A 167 1.06 11.22 33.84
N VAL A 168 0.64 11.36 32.59
CA VAL A 168 -0.14 10.35 31.86
C VAL A 168 0.77 9.80 30.77
N VAL A 169 1.05 8.50 30.79
CA VAL A 169 1.85 7.87 29.73
C VAL A 169 0.94 7.46 28.59
N PHE A 170 1.26 7.84 27.37
CA PHE A 170 0.54 7.48 26.15
C PHE A 170 1.44 6.67 25.22
N GLY A 171 0.95 5.53 24.72
CA GLY A 171 1.70 4.69 23.79
C GLY A 171 0.85 4.05 22.70
N GLN A 172 1.20 4.31 21.44
CA GLN A 172 0.61 3.67 20.25
C GLN A 172 1.50 2.51 19.78
N SER A 173 0.91 1.34 19.49
CA SER A 173 1.60 0.20 18.88
C SER A 173 2.86 -0.22 19.69
N LEU A 174 4.07 -0.18 19.10
CA LEU A 174 5.35 -0.38 19.83
C LEU A 174 5.47 0.53 21.08
N GLY A 175 5.08 1.80 20.96
CA GLY A 175 5.08 2.74 22.08
C GLY A 175 4.14 2.33 23.21
N GLY A 176 3.08 1.58 22.91
CA GLY A 176 2.23 0.94 23.92
C GLY A 176 2.99 -0.10 24.75
N ALA A 177 3.79 -0.96 24.11
CA ALA A 177 4.61 -1.96 24.80
C ALA A 177 5.73 -1.32 25.65
N VAL A 178 6.35 -0.24 25.16
CA VAL A 178 7.27 0.62 25.95
C VAL A 178 6.55 1.19 27.17
N SER A 179 5.35 1.72 26.97
CA SER A 179 4.55 2.38 28.01
C SER A 179 4.10 1.41 29.11
N VAL A 180 3.72 0.18 28.77
CA VAL A 180 3.39 -0.88 29.75
C VAL A 180 4.60 -1.17 30.66
N GLN A 181 5.79 -1.38 30.08
CA GLN A 181 6.99 -1.66 30.87
C GLN A 181 7.42 -0.47 31.74
N LEU A 182 7.33 0.76 31.22
CA LEU A 182 7.62 1.97 31.98
C LEU A 182 6.65 2.13 33.15
N ALA A 183 5.35 1.93 32.92
CA ALA A 183 4.35 2.07 33.96
C ALA A 183 4.48 0.99 35.05
N ALA A 184 4.67 -0.29 34.67
CA ALA A 184 4.89 -1.38 35.62
C ALA A 184 6.10 -1.14 36.55
N LYS A 185 7.13 -0.45 36.06
CA LYS A 185 8.32 -0.07 36.83
C LYS A 185 8.11 1.17 37.73
N ASN A 186 7.28 2.13 37.32
CA ASN A 186 7.15 3.43 37.99
C ASN A 186 5.82 3.65 38.73
N GLN A 187 4.90 2.67 38.74
CA GLN A 187 3.56 2.75 39.37
C GLN A 187 3.51 3.13 40.87
N ASN A 188 4.63 3.05 41.59
CA ASN A 188 4.73 3.47 42.99
C ASN A 188 4.95 4.99 43.17
N ASP A 189 5.12 5.72 42.06
CA ASP A 189 5.22 7.17 42.04
C ASP A 189 3.83 7.78 41.85
N GLU A 190 3.31 8.46 42.87
CA GLU A 190 1.96 9.07 42.88
C GLU A 190 1.72 10.05 41.71
N LYS A 191 2.79 10.50 41.04
CA LYS A 191 2.68 11.31 39.82
C LYS A 191 2.37 10.52 38.56
N LEU A 192 2.49 9.19 38.51
CA LEU A 192 2.01 8.38 37.39
C LEU A 192 0.52 8.09 37.54
N ILE A 193 -0.33 9.03 37.13
CA ILE A 193 -1.78 8.98 37.36
C ILE A 193 -2.56 8.17 36.31
N GLY A 194 -1.93 7.76 35.20
CA GLY A 194 -2.63 6.98 34.18
C GLY A 194 -1.77 6.51 33.01
N LEU A 195 -2.23 5.45 32.37
CA LEU A 195 -1.65 4.85 31.17
C LEU A 195 -2.71 4.78 30.06
N VAL A 196 -2.39 5.26 28.87
CA VAL A 196 -3.23 5.16 27.67
C VAL A 196 -2.52 4.26 26.65
N LEU A 197 -3.17 3.16 26.29
CA LEU A 197 -2.68 2.18 25.33
C LEU A 197 -3.55 2.22 24.08
N GLU A 198 -2.94 2.46 22.93
CA GLU A 198 -3.61 2.44 21.63
C GLU A 198 -3.01 1.33 20.75
N ASN A 199 -3.88 0.48 20.18
CA ASN A 199 -3.52 -0.47 19.11
C ASN A 199 -2.22 -1.27 19.38
N THR A 200 -2.04 -1.77 20.62
CA THR A 200 -0.81 -2.45 21.06
C THR A 200 -0.98 -3.95 21.31
N PHE A 201 0.15 -4.66 21.39
CA PHE A 201 0.22 -6.11 21.23
C PHE A 201 0.66 -6.84 22.51
N LEU A 202 0.22 -8.11 22.63
CA LEU A 202 0.57 -9.01 23.75
C LEU A 202 2.08 -9.21 23.89
N SER A 203 2.74 -9.58 22.79
CA SER A 203 4.19 -9.58 22.62
C SER A 203 4.54 -9.69 21.14
N MET A 204 5.73 -9.24 20.76
CA MET A 204 6.22 -9.35 19.37
C MET A 204 6.22 -10.80 18.88
N ARG A 205 6.56 -11.76 19.77
CA ARG A 205 6.51 -13.20 19.48
C ARG A 205 5.10 -13.73 19.21
N LYS A 206 4.07 -13.13 19.79
CA LYS A 206 2.65 -13.47 19.54
C LYS A 206 2.07 -12.70 18.34
N LEU A 207 2.66 -11.56 17.98
CA LEU A 207 2.27 -10.74 16.84
C LEU A 207 2.83 -11.26 15.49
N ILE A 208 4.07 -11.77 15.49
CA ILE A 208 4.71 -12.31 14.27
C ILE A 208 3.84 -13.33 13.51
N PRO A 209 3.18 -14.32 14.16
CA PRO A 209 2.28 -15.25 13.45
C PRO A 209 1.05 -14.60 12.79
N SER A 210 0.61 -13.43 13.24
CA SER A 210 -0.52 -12.70 12.65
C SER A 210 -0.14 -11.78 11.50
N ILE A 211 1.08 -11.21 11.54
CA ILE A 211 1.60 -10.33 10.47
C ILE A 211 2.32 -11.16 9.38
N ILE A 212 2.99 -12.25 9.76
CA ILE A 212 3.76 -13.12 8.86
C ILE A 212 3.52 -14.59 9.24
N PRO A 213 2.39 -15.20 8.86
CA PRO A 213 2.06 -16.58 9.23
C PRO A 213 3.15 -17.63 8.93
N PRO A 214 3.87 -17.58 7.77
CA PRO A 214 5.00 -18.49 7.52
C PRO A 214 6.16 -18.37 8.53
N ALA A 215 6.35 -17.18 9.13
CA ALA A 215 7.41 -16.93 10.10
C ALA A 215 7.09 -17.43 11.52
N ARG A 216 5.91 -18.04 11.77
CA ARG A 216 5.52 -18.58 13.09
C ARG A 216 6.57 -19.49 13.72
N PHE A 217 7.29 -20.27 12.90
CA PHE A 217 8.36 -21.17 13.33
C PHE A 217 9.66 -20.47 13.75
N LEU A 218 9.83 -19.20 13.38
CA LEU A 218 11.03 -18.38 13.67
C LEU A 218 10.84 -17.48 14.91
N THR A 219 9.65 -17.47 15.52
CA THR A 219 9.30 -16.64 16.69
C THR A 219 10.27 -16.79 17.88
N LEU A 220 10.85 -17.97 18.09
CA LEU A 220 11.86 -18.22 19.13
C LEU A 220 13.18 -17.46 18.89
N LEU A 221 13.50 -17.14 17.64
CA LEU A 221 14.69 -16.35 17.24
C LEU A 221 14.44 -14.84 17.35
N CYS A 222 13.22 -14.41 17.65
CA CYS A 222 12.92 -13.03 17.96
C CYS A 222 13.39 -12.71 19.40
N HIS A 223 14.55 -12.08 19.52
CA HIS A 223 15.15 -11.62 20.78
C HIS A 223 14.69 -10.21 21.20
N GLN A 224 13.72 -9.64 20.48
CA GLN A 224 13.06 -8.36 20.80
C GLN A 224 11.61 -8.72 21.11
N VAL A 225 11.33 -9.01 22.37
CA VAL A 225 10.16 -9.78 22.79
C VAL A 225 8.98 -8.85 23.06
N TRP A 226 9.22 -7.71 23.71
CA TRP A 226 8.21 -6.74 24.15
C TRP A 226 7.02 -7.41 24.87
N PRO A 227 7.23 -8.10 26.01
CA PRO A 227 6.22 -8.93 26.65
C PRO A 227 5.21 -8.11 27.49
N SER A 228 4.43 -7.26 26.81
CA SER A 228 3.35 -6.47 27.40
C SER A 228 2.40 -7.33 28.23
N ASP A 229 2.10 -8.53 27.76
CA ASP A 229 1.23 -9.51 28.43
C ASP A 229 1.78 -10.09 29.74
N THR A 230 3.07 -9.90 30.01
CA THR A 230 3.76 -10.35 31.22
C THR A 230 3.91 -9.20 32.23
N PHE A 231 4.06 -7.96 31.76
CA PHE A 231 4.18 -6.77 32.61
C PHE A 231 2.83 -6.10 32.94
N LEU A 232 1.86 -6.10 32.03
CA LEU A 232 0.54 -5.47 32.26
C LEU A 232 -0.22 -6.05 33.45
N PRO A 233 -0.20 -7.38 33.74
CA PRO A 233 -0.84 -7.93 34.93
C PRO A 233 -0.17 -7.52 36.26
N SER A 234 1.05 -6.96 36.24
CA SER A 234 1.71 -6.45 37.44
C SER A 234 1.46 -4.96 37.68
N ILE A 235 0.60 -4.30 36.90
CA ILE A 235 0.17 -2.91 37.13
C ILE A 235 -1.08 -2.91 38.01
N THR A 236 -0.94 -2.52 39.28
CA THR A 236 -2.02 -2.57 40.29
C THR A 236 -2.41 -1.21 40.85
N GLU A 237 -1.62 -0.15 40.63
CA GLU A 237 -1.94 1.19 41.18
C GLU A 237 -2.39 2.18 40.11
N VAL A 238 -1.92 2.03 38.85
CA VAL A 238 -2.14 3.00 37.77
C VAL A 238 -3.40 2.67 36.97
N PRO A 239 -4.38 3.59 36.82
CA PRO A 239 -5.51 3.46 35.90
C PRO A 239 -5.08 3.28 34.44
N ILE A 240 -5.82 2.51 33.64
CA ILE A 240 -5.46 2.21 32.25
C ILE A 240 -6.63 2.35 31.27
N LEU A 241 -6.48 3.22 30.28
CA LEU A 241 -7.38 3.33 29.13
C LEU A 241 -6.86 2.50 27.96
N PHE A 242 -7.69 1.61 27.43
CA PHE A 242 -7.42 0.78 26.26
C PHE A 242 -8.25 1.30 25.08
N ILE A 243 -7.57 1.87 24.08
CA ILE A 243 -8.18 2.32 22.83
C ILE A 243 -7.85 1.29 21.75
N SER A 244 -8.87 0.62 21.22
CA SER A 244 -8.71 -0.38 20.17
C SER A 244 -9.53 0.02 18.95
N GLY A 245 -8.83 0.31 17.84
CA GLY A 245 -9.42 0.11 16.52
C GLY A 245 -9.98 -1.32 16.43
N LEU A 246 -11.14 -1.48 15.79
CA LEU A 246 -11.71 -2.79 15.50
C LEU A 246 -11.43 -3.26 14.06
N GLN A 247 -10.88 -2.38 13.22
CA GLN A 247 -10.42 -2.68 11.85
C GLN A 247 -8.89 -2.63 11.75
N ASP A 248 -8.18 -2.76 12.89
CA ASP A 248 -6.72 -2.76 12.96
C ASP A 248 -6.12 -3.92 12.16
N GLU A 249 -5.43 -3.56 11.08
CA GLU A 249 -4.88 -4.43 10.05
C GLU A 249 -3.45 -4.93 10.35
N ILE A 250 -2.80 -4.36 11.39
CA ILE A 250 -1.41 -4.66 11.76
C ILE A 250 -1.34 -5.38 13.11
N VAL A 251 -2.12 -4.95 14.10
CA VAL A 251 -2.23 -5.55 15.44
C VAL A 251 -3.69 -6.00 15.65
N PRO A 252 -4.00 -7.29 15.42
CA PRO A 252 -5.38 -7.77 15.51
C PRO A 252 -6.06 -7.37 16.83
N PRO A 253 -7.31 -6.84 16.82
CA PRO A 253 -7.99 -6.31 18.02
C PRO A 253 -8.13 -7.32 19.18
N SER A 254 -7.99 -8.62 18.91
CA SER A 254 -7.88 -9.68 19.90
C SER A 254 -6.69 -9.50 20.86
N HIS A 255 -5.60 -8.86 20.43
CA HIS A 255 -4.47 -8.52 21.29
C HIS A 255 -4.83 -7.47 22.34
N MET A 256 -5.44 -6.36 21.92
CA MET A 256 -5.91 -5.32 22.84
C MET A 256 -6.98 -5.86 23.80
N ARG A 257 -7.93 -6.66 23.28
CA ARG A 257 -8.94 -7.33 24.12
C ARG A 257 -8.30 -8.24 25.16
N ARG A 258 -7.31 -9.07 24.77
CA ARG A 258 -6.64 -9.98 25.70
C ARG A 258 -5.76 -9.25 26.71
N LEU A 259 -5.15 -8.12 26.35
CA LEU A 259 -4.46 -7.22 27.28
C LEU A 259 -5.45 -6.64 28.32
N TYR A 260 -6.63 -6.18 27.89
CA TYR A 260 -7.69 -5.70 28.79
C TYR A 260 -8.19 -6.80 29.74
N GLU A 261 -8.37 -8.03 29.26
CA GLU A 261 -8.76 -9.18 30.10
C GLU A 261 -7.78 -9.44 31.25
N ILE A 262 -6.48 -9.56 30.93
CA ILE A 262 -5.44 -9.93 31.92
C ILE A 262 -5.00 -8.76 32.83
N CYS A 263 -5.30 -7.52 32.45
CA CYS A 263 -5.00 -6.33 33.23
C CYS A 263 -5.61 -6.39 34.65
N GLN A 264 -4.78 -6.14 35.67
CA GLN A 264 -5.17 -6.13 37.09
C GLN A 264 -5.35 -4.72 37.68
N SER A 265 -5.28 -3.68 36.84
CA SER A 265 -5.48 -2.29 37.27
C SER A 265 -6.88 -2.09 37.90
N PRO A 266 -6.99 -1.35 39.02
CA PRO A 266 -8.24 -1.10 39.75
C PRO A 266 -9.21 -0.20 38.96
N THR A 267 -8.76 0.43 37.87
CA THR A 267 -9.60 1.20 36.96
C THR A 267 -9.08 1.02 35.54
N LYS A 268 -9.64 0.01 34.84
CA LYS A 268 -9.41 -0.22 33.42
C LYS A 268 -10.63 0.18 32.60
N VAL A 269 -10.42 0.95 31.54
CA VAL A 269 -11.47 1.46 30.64
C VAL A 269 -11.26 0.88 29.25
N TRP A 270 -12.30 0.28 28.67
CA TRP A 270 -12.26 -0.25 27.31
C TRP A 270 -12.99 0.69 26.34
N LYS A 271 -12.27 1.27 25.37
CA LYS A 271 -12.81 2.08 24.29
C LYS A 271 -12.60 1.36 22.94
N PRO A 272 -13.63 0.67 22.42
CA PRO A 272 -13.61 0.20 21.04
C PRO A 272 -13.87 1.37 20.08
N LEU A 273 -13.27 1.28 18.91
CA LEU A 273 -13.42 2.20 17.78
C LEU A 273 -13.80 1.38 16.54
N PRO A 274 -15.11 1.18 16.27
CA PRO A 274 -15.61 0.34 15.17
C PRO A 274 -15.11 0.68 13.76
N GLY A 275 -14.69 1.91 13.49
CA GLY A 275 -14.14 2.34 12.20
C GLY A 275 -12.61 2.41 12.14
N GLY A 276 -11.94 2.40 13.30
CA GLY A 276 -10.49 2.63 13.41
C GLY A 276 -9.63 1.47 12.91
N ASP A 277 -8.75 1.77 11.96
CA ASP A 277 -7.57 0.98 11.58
C ASP A 277 -6.36 1.26 12.50
N HIS A 278 -5.19 0.69 12.21
CA HIS A 278 -4.00 0.83 13.06
C HIS A 278 -3.51 2.29 13.22
N ASN A 279 -3.72 3.13 12.21
CA ASN A 279 -3.14 4.47 12.07
C ASN A 279 -4.17 5.61 12.05
N SER A 280 -5.45 5.31 11.79
CA SER A 280 -6.54 6.29 11.67
C SER A 280 -7.56 6.25 12.81
N SER A 281 -7.42 5.30 13.75
CA SER A 281 -7.97 5.30 15.12
C SER A 281 -8.23 6.70 15.72
N VAL A 282 -7.20 7.57 15.67
CA VAL A 282 -7.16 8.94 16.18
C VAL A 282 -8.19 9.90 15.55
N LEU A 283 -8.85 9.48 14.48
CA LEU A 283 -9.79 10.28 13.69
C LEU A 283 -11.26 9.96 14.00
N GLU A 284 -11.53 8.81 14.61
CA GLU A 284 -12.90 8.37 14.93
C GLU A 284 -13.51 9.17 16.10
N GLU A 285 -14.82 9.37 16.05
CA GLU A 285 -15.54 10.14 17.05
C GLU A 285 -15.46 9.50 18.45
N GLY A 286 -15.13 10.31 19.44
CA GLY A 286 -14.93 9.86 20.81
C GLY A 286 -13.53 9.38 21.14
N TYR A 287 -12.56 9.37 20.20
CA TYR A 287 -11.15 9.09 20.52
C TYR A 287 -10.61 10.08 21.56
N PHE A 288 -10.66 11.38 21.25
CA PHE A 288 -10.11 12.42 22.14
C PHE A 288 -10.97 12.62 23.39
N GLU A 289 -12.29 12.50 23.26
CA GLU A 289 -13.23 12.57 24.38
C GLU A 289 -12.92 11.49 25.43
N SER A 290 -12.67 10.23 25.02
CA SER A 290 -12.35 9.14 25.96
C SER A 290 -11.06 9.39 26.74
N ILE A 291 -10.06 10.02 26.12
CA ILE A 291 -8.81 10.41 26.80
C ILE A 291 -9.05 11.64 27.70
N GLU A 292 -9.90 12.57 27.30
CA GLU A 292 -10.23 13.75 28.10
C GLU A 292 -11.00 13.39 29.39
N ASP A 293 -11.96 12.47 29.28
CA ASP A 293 -12.74 11.91 30.38
C ASP A 293 -11.86 11.06 31.31
N PHE A 294 -11.01 10.20 30.74
CA PHE A 294 -10.06 9.38 31.50
C PHE A 294 -9.06 10.24 32.28
N THR A 295 -8.42 11.22 31.63
CA THR A 295 -7.47 12.13 32.30
C THR A 295 -8.15 13.10 33.27
N GLY A 296 -9.43 13.44 33.04
CA GLY A 296 -10.24 14.19 34.00
C GLY A 296 -10.53 13.38 35.26
N SER A 297 -10.86 12.10 35.09
CA SER A 297 -11.14 11.16 36.19
C SER A 297 -9.88 10.78 36.97
N ALA A 298 -8.75 10.57 36.28
CA ALA A 298 -7.45 10.27 36.89
C ALA A 298 -6.95 11.41 37.81
N ASN A 299 -7.22 12.67 37.45
CA ASN A 299 -6.94 13.84 38.30
C ASN A 299 -7.86 13.94 39.54
N GLY A 300 -8.85 13.05 39.70
CA GLY A 300 -9.91 13.13 40.72
C GLY A 300 -10.11 11.81 41.49
N ALA A 301 -9.09 11.38 42.22
CA ALA A 301 -9.14 10.13 43.00
C ALA A 301 -10.35 10.04 43.96
N HIS A 302 -10.90 8.83 44.08
CA HIS A 302 -12.05 8.44 44.91
C HIS A 302 -13.44 8.99 44.50
N GLN A 303 -13.95 8.49 43.37
CA GLN A 303 -15.36 8.08 43.29
C GLN A 303 -15.46 6.57 43.02
N ALA A 304 -16.60 5.97 43.37
CA ALA A 304 -16.75 4.51 43.41
C ALA A 304 -16.75 3.87 42.01
N PRO A 305 -16.24 2.63 41.86
CA PRO A 305 -16.22 1.96 40.57
C PRO A 305 -17.63 1.64 40.07
N VAL A 306 -17.93 2.02 38.82
CA VAL A 306 -19.07 1.48 38.08
C VAL A 306 -18.80 -0.01 37.87
N THR A 307 -19.66 -0.86 38.44
CA THR A 307 -19.43 -2.31 38.46
C THR A 307 -19.72 -2.96 37.11
N ASN A 308 -19.06 -4.10 36.84
CA ASN A 308 -19.14 -4.86 35.58
C ASN A 308 -20.51 -5.53 35.29
N GLN A 309 -21.62 -4.98 35.77
CA GLN A 309 -22.99 -5.47 35.51
C GLN A 309 -23.82 -4.55 34.60
N GLU A 310 -23.35 -3.34 34.29
CA GLU A 310 -24.06 -2.45 33.36
C GLU A 310 -23.58 -2.61 31.89
N VAL A 311 -22.35 -3.06 31.68
CA VAL A 311 -21.74 -3.23 30.34
C VAL A 311 -22.48 -4.27 29.48
N ASP A 312 -22.95 -5.38 30.08
CA ASP A 312 -23.73 -6.41 29.37
C ASP A 312 -25.18 -5.97 29.10
N ASN A 313 -25.73 -5.04 29.90
CA ASN A 313 -27.12 -4.58 29.79
C ASN A 313 -27.31 -3.44 28.77
N LEU A 314 -26.25 -2.74 28.39
CA LEU A 314 -26.30 -1.65 27.39
C LEU A 314 -26.44 -2.13 25.93
N ARG A 315 -26.71 -3.43 25.69
CA ARG A 315 -26.99 -3.98 24.35
C ARG A 315 -28.41 -3.75 23.85
N GLU A 316 -29.36 -3.36 24.71
CA GLU A 316 -30.77 -3.15 24.32
C GLU A 316 -31.35 -1.81 24.81
N GLN A 317 -30.77 -0.67 24.38
CA GLN A 317 -31.53 0.57 24.12
C GLN A 317 -30.62 1.68 23.53
N VAL A 318 -30.93 2.11 22.29
CA VAL A 318 -30.49 3.41 21.76
C VAL A 318 -31.73 4.32 21.74
N PRO A 319 -31.81 5.35 22.61
CA PRO A 319 -32.90 6.32 22.57
C PRO A 319 -32.86 7.18 21.31
N GLU A 320 -34.03 7.61 20.83
CA GLU A 320 -34.11 8.58 19.74
C GLU A 320 -33.58 9.98 20.15
N GLN A 321 -33.27 10.77 19.13
CA GLN A 321 -32.64 12.10 19.17
C GLN A 321 -33.15 13.05 20.27
N SER A 322 -32.24 13.84 20.86
CA SER A 322 -32.62 15.12 21.47
C SER A 322 -31.54 16.21 21.32
N SER A 323 -31.97 17.34 20.74
CA SER A 323 -31.35 18.70 20.75
C SER A 323 -29.85 18.87 20.49
N GLU A 324 -29.52 19.55 19.39
CA GLU A 324 -28.19 20.12 19.14
C GLU A 324 -27.78 21.15 20.21
N ALA A 325 -26.63 20.94 20.85
CA ALA A 325 -25.90 22.00 21.54
C ALA A 325 -24.79 22.51 20.61
N GLN A 326 -24.94 23.73 20.09
CA GLN A 326 -24.03 24.31 19.08
C GLN A 326 -22.59 24.47 19.61
N ARG A 327 -21.71 23.51 19.30
CA ARG A 327 -20.25 23.66 19.40
C ARG A 327 -19.75 24.57 18.25
N PRO A 328 -18.78 25.48 18.45
CA PRO A 328 -18.37 26.41 17.39
C PRO A 328 -17.76 25.71 16.19
N GLN A 329 -18.38 25.85 15.01
CA GLN A 329 -17.97 25.20 13.74
C GLN A 329 -16.49 25.42 13.38
N SER A 330 -15.90 26.54 13.80
CA SER A 330 -14.49 26.86 13.62
C SER A 330 -13.54 25.84 14.25
N VAL A 331 -13.90 25.26 15.39
CA VAL A 331 -13.07 24.25 16.08
C VAL A 331 -13.11 22.92 15.32
N TYR A 332 -14.27 22.54 14.79
CA TYR A 332 -14.44 21.34 13.97
C TYR A 332 -13.72 21.45 12.61
N ASN A 333 -13.82 22.61 11.95
CA ASN A 333 -13.14 22.84 10.67
C ASN A 333 -11.59 22.90 10.83
N GLU A 334 -11.08 23.50 11.90
CA GLU A 334 -9.65 23.51 12.22
C GLU A 334 -9.16 22.14 12.71
N TYR A 335 -10.03 21.30 13.28
CA TYR A 335 -9.73 19.89 13.56
C TYR A 335 -9.57 19.09 12.25
N LEU A 336 -10.54 19.14 11.34
CA LEU A 336 -10.44 18.44 10.03
C LEU A 336 -9.19 18.86 9.25
N ARG A 337 -8.86 20.16 9.25
CA ARG A 337 -7.65 20.69 8.60
C ARG A 337 -6.34 20.17 9.22
N GLN A 338 -6.33 19.84 10.51
CA GLN A 338 -5.20 19.17 11.18
C GLN A 338 -5.18 17.67 10.93
N VAL A 339 -6.34 17.05 10.71
CA VAL A 339 -6.48 15.64 10.33
C VAL A 339 -5.95 15.39 8.92
N ASP A 340 -6.24 16.27 7.96
CA ASP A 340 -5.65 16.18 6.61
C ASP A 340 -4.13 16.35 6.65
N LEU A 341 -3.60 17.19 7.56
CA LEU A 341 -2.16 17.28 7.83
C LEU A 341 -1.61 15.99 8.46
N LEU A 342 -2.28 15.40 9.45
CA LEU A 342 -1.87 14.11 10.04
C LEU A 342 -1.78 13.01 8.97
N ARG A 343 -2.80 12.92 8.12
CA ARG A 343 -2.82 11.93 7.03
C ARG A 343 -1.72 12.22 6.00
N ALA A 344 -1.51 13.47 5.60
CA ALA A 344 -0.41 13.85 4.71
C ALA A 344 0.99 13.51 5.26
N PHE A 345 1.22 13.68 6.57
CA PHE A 345 2.48 13.29 7.23
C PHE A 345 2.62 11.78 7.49
N ASN A 346 1.50 11.03 7.54
CA ASN A 346 1.48 9.57 7.71
C ASN A 346 1.31 8.79 6.39
N GLY A 347 1.18 9.46 5.24
CA GLY A 347 1.01 8.82 3.92
C GLY A 347 -0.43 8.44 3.55
N GLY A 348 -1.43 8.85 4.34
CA GLY A 348 -2.85 8.59 4.07
C GLY A 348 -3.55 9.67 3.22
N PRO A 349 -4.65 9.35 2.52
CA PRO A 349 -5.45 10.30 1.75
C PRO A 349 -6.38 11.17 2.65
N PRO A 350 -6.74 12.40 2.25
CA PRO A 350 -7.55 13.33 3.06
C PRO A 350 -8.96 12.79 3.41
N VAL A 351 -9.66 13.46 4.33
CA VAL A 351 -10.98 13.00 4.79
C VAL A 351 -12.09 13.37 3.80
N ASN A 352 -12.50 12.38 3.00
CA ASN A 352 -13.88 12.25 2.55
C ASN A 352 -14.58 11.16 3.38
N ASN A 353 -15.88 11.32 3.63
CA ASN A 353 -16.66 10.43 4.50
C ASN A 353 -16.93 9.05 3.86
N LYS A 354 -16.01 8.10 4.06
CA LYS A 354 -16.28 6.65 4.15
C LYS A 354 -15.10 5.88 4.75
N ILE A 355 -15.43 4.83 5.49
CA ILE A 355 -14.52 3.76 5.92
C ILE A 355 -14.46 2.72 4.79
N GLY A 356 -13.27 2.14 4.54
CA GLY A 356 -13.05 1.13 3.50
C GLY A 356 -11.70 0.45 3.71
N GLN A 357 -11.66 -0.87 3.54
CA GLN A 357 -10.57 -1.73 4.00
C GLN A 357 -9.30 -1.60 3.14
N PHE A 358 -8.14 -1.66 3.80
CA PHE A 358 -6.83 -1.87 3.16
C PHE A 358 -6.40 -3.33 3.29
N ASN A 359 -5.88 -3.92 2.21
CA ASN A 359 -5.45 -5.32 2.20
C ASN A 359 -4.11 -5.48 2.93
N LYS A 360 -4.04 -6.43 3.88
CA LYS A 360 -2.85 -6.75 4.73
C LYS A 360 -1.52 -6.87 3.96
N ILE A 361 -1.61 -7.22 2.68
CA ILE A 361 -0.52 -7.70 1.85
C ILE A 361 0.48 -6.59 1.47
N ASP A 362 0.02 -5.36 1.21
CA ASP A 362 0.89 -4.36 0.58
C ASP A 362 1.85 -3.67 1.55
N SER A 363 1.41 -3.40 2.79
CA SER A 363 2.28 -3.00 3.90
C SER A 363 3.41 -4.00 4.13
N LEU A 364 3.14 -5.30 3.94
CA LEU A 364 4.14 -6.36 4.04
C LEU A 364 5.05 -6.42 2.80
N LYS A 365 4.51 -6.22 1.58
CA LYS A 365 5.29 -6.16 0.33
C LYS A 365 6.28 -5.00 0.34
N GLU A 366 5.89 -3.79 0.77
CA GLU A 366 6.78 -2.63 0.86
C GLU A 366 7.91 -2.89 1.89
N MET A 367 7.57 -3.42 3.07
CA MET A 367 8.55 -3.76 4.11
C MET A 367 9.57 -4.84 3.66
N ILE A 368 9.11 -5.92 3.03
CA ILE A 368 9.98 -6.99 2.49
C ILE A 368 10.80 -6.50 1.28
N GLY A 369 10.26 -5.57 0.50
CA GLY A 369 10.93 -4.91 -0.62
C GLY A 369 12.14 -4.09 -0.17
N ALA A 370 11.97 -3.25 0.86
CA ALA A 370 13.04 -2.44 1.43
C ALA A 370 14.21 -3.28 1.97
N MET A 371 13.92 -4.42 2.61
CA MET A 371 14.95 -5.36 3.12
C MET A 371 15.80 -5.96 2.00
N HIS A 372 15.19 -6.29 0.86
CA HIS A 372 15.86 -7.02 -0.22
C HIS A 372 17.02 -6.25 -0.84
N LEU A 373 16.98 -4.91 -0.82
CA LEU A 373 17.99 -4.03 -1.42
C LEU A 373 19.36 -4.12 -0.74
N ARG A 374 19.45 -4.33 0.59
CA ARG A 374 20.75 -4.28 1.30
C ARG A 374 21.53 -5.60 1.36
N ASN A 375 20.87 -6.76 1.28
CA ASN A 375 21.50 -8.09 1.52
C ASN A 375 21.80 -8.93 0.26
N ALA A 376 21.95 -8.29 -0.90
CA ALA A 376 22.11 -8.98 -2.19
C ALA A 376 23.32 -9.95 -2.29
N GLY A 377 24.35 -9.78 -1.46
CA GLY A 377 25.52 -10.66 -1.43
C GLY A 377 25.38 -11.95 -0.59
N TYR A 378 24.37 -12.07 0.27
CA TYR A 378 24.28 -13.15 1.26
C TYR A 378 23.13 -14.15 1.02
N THR A 379 21.94 -13.70 0.60
CA THR A 379 20.81 -14.62 0.38
C THR A 379 21.04 -15.62 -0.75
N SER A 380 21.86 -15.27 -1.75
CA SER A 380 22.24 -16.18 -2.85
C SER A 380 22.99 -17.44 -2.37
N LEU A 381 23.68 -17.38 -1.22
CA LEU A 381 24.46 -18.51 -0.70
C LEU A 381 23.59 -19.54 0.04
N VAL A 382 22.47 -19.09 0.63
CA VAL A 382 21.57 -19.93 1.43
C VAL A 382 20.61 -20.68 0.52
N LEU A 383 19.99 -19.99 -0.45
CA LEU A 383 18.97 -20.60 -1.31
C LEU A 383 19.56 -21.71 -2.21
N SER A 384 20.78 -21.52 -2.72
CA SER A 384 21.46 -22.53 -3.55
C SER A 384 21.72 -23.84 -2.80
N TYR A 385 22.12 -23.77 -1.52
CA TYR A 385 22.40 -24.95 -0.70
C TYR A 385 21.14 -25.74 -0.31
N CYS A 386 20.00 -25.07 -0.16
CA CYS A 386 18.71 -25.73 0.08
C CYS A 386 18.22 -26.55 -1.13
N ILE A 387 18.70 -26.23 -2.34
CA ILE A 387 18.39 -26.97 -3.57
C ILE A 387 19.36 -28.15 -3.76
N GLU A 388 20.67 -27.94 -3.58
CA GLU A 388 21.67 -29.02 -3.66
C GLU A 388 21.44 -30.13 -2.63
N ALA A 389 20.88 -29.81 -1.45
CA ALA A 389 20.57 -30.78 -0.40
C ALA A 389 19.50 -31.84 -0.79
N ARG A 390 18.82 -31.70 -1.94
CA ARG A 390 17.91 -32.71 -2.51
C ARG A 390 18.50 -33.51 -3.67
N ALA A 391 19.75 -33.26 -4.08
CA ALA A 391 20.30 -33.74 -5.36
C ALA A 391 21.50 -34.70 -5.24
N LEU A 392 21.74 -35.31 -4.07
CA LEU A 392 22.93 -36.12 -3.79
C LEU A 392 22.63 -37.55 -3.32
N GLU A 393 22.12 -38.38 -4.23
CA GLU A 393 22.35 -39.82 -4.22
C GLU A 393 23.11 -40.24 -5.51
N ALA A 394 23.85 -41.36 -5.44
CA ALA A 394 24.74 -41.93 -6.47
C ALA A 394 26.08 -41.17 -6.76
N PRO A 395 27.14 -41.85 -7.31
CA PRO A 395 28.52 -41.42 -7.06
C PRO A 395 29.47 -41.25 -8.27
N ARG A 396 30.47 -40.38 -8.08
CA ARG A 396 31.80 -40.30 -8.75
C ARG A 396 31.87 -40.14 -10.29
N SER A 397 32.41 -39.00 -10.73
CA SER A 397 33.63 -38.95 -11.56
C SER A 397 34.23 -37.52 -11.62
N PHE A 398 35.43 -37.37 -12.18
CA PHE A 398 36.20 -36.13 -12.21
C PHE A 398 35.77 -35.17 -13.33
N LEU A 399 35.78 -33.86 -13.05
CA LEU A 399 36.62 -32.93 -13.82
C LEU A 399 37.02 -31.71 -12.96
N VAL A 400 38.15 -31.09 -13.28
CA VAL A 400 38.67 -29.88 -12.60
C VAL A 400 38.68 -28.72 -13.58
N VAL A 401 38.14 -27.57 -13.17
CA VAL A 401 38.35 -26.27 -13.83
C VAL A 401 38.72 -25.26 -12.75
N HIS A 402 39.97 -24.76 -12.78
CA HIS A 402 40.42 -23.70 -11.89
C HIS A 402 39.86 -22.34 -12.31
N TRP A 403 39.39 -21.56 -11.34
CA TRP A 403 39.33 -20.09 -11.44
C TRP A 403 40.09 -19.51 -10.24
N ASP A 404 41.02 -18.59 -10.51
CA ASP A 404 41.97 -18.08 -9.53
C ASP A 404 41.41 -16.85 -8.79
N PHE A 405 41.30 -16.95 -7.47
CA PHE A 405 40.67 -15.92 -6.62
C PHE A 405 41.59 -14.75 -6.25
N THR A 406 42.87 -14.79 -6.62
CA THR A 406 43.88 -13.81 -6.18
C THR A 406 43.66 -12.39 -6.71
N SER A 407 43.02 -12.21 -7.87
CA SER A 407 42.90 -10.90 -8.54
C SER A 407 41.90 -9.94 -7.86
N LEU A 408 40.93 -10.43 -7.09
CA LEU A 408 39.85 -9.60 -6.53
C LEU A 408 40.22 -8.83 -5.26
N ILE A 409 41.30 -9.21 -4.57
CA ILE A 409 41.68 -8.62 -3.27
C ILE A 409 42.53 -7.34 -3.43
N GLN A 410 43.31 -7.22 -4.51
CA GLN A 410 44.12 -6.01 -4.74
C GLN A 410 43.28 -4.78 -5.11
N ILE A 411 42.16 -4.95 -5.85
CA ILE A 411 41.35 -3.83 -6.35
C ILE A 411 40.65 -3.06 -5.20
N LYS A 412 40.06 -3.76 -4.22
CA LYS A 412 39.36 -3.09 -3.11
C LYS A 412 40.28 -2.36 -2.11
N THR A 413 41.56 -2.73 -2.06
CA THR A 413 42.49 -2.17 -1.07
C THR A 413 43.01 -0.77 -1.48
N LEU A 414 42.97 -0.40 -2.77
CA LEU A 414 43.37 0.94 -3.23
C LEU A 414 42.28 2.02 -3.07
N GLN A 415 41.00 1.66 -3.04
CA GLN A 415 39.92 2.66 -2.96
C GLN A 415 39.81 3.30 -1.56
N TYR A 416 40.07 2.54 -0.50
CA TYR A 416 39.96 3.04 0.89
C TYR A 416 41.10 3.99 1.32
N SER A 417 42.28 3.89 0.72
CA SER A 417 43.42 4.77 1.05
C SER A 417 43.40 6.13 0.35
N THR A 418 42.52 6.31 -0.65
CA THR A 418 42.42 7.54 -1.44
C THR A 418 41.38 8.51 -0.86
N LEU A 419 40.26 8.02 -0.34
CA LEU A 419 39.18 8.85 0.23
C LEU A 419 39.58 9.57 1.52
N LEU A 420 40.50 9.01 2.31
CA LEU A 420 41.00 9.61 3.56
C LEU A 420 42.03 10.75 3.36
N ARG A 421 42.25 11.23 2.13
CA ARG A 421 43.10 12.40 1.85
C ARG A 421 42.37 13.59 1.21
N LEU A 422 41.06 13.49 0.99
CA LEU A 422 40.24 14.53 0.35
C LEU A 422 39.37 15.34 1.33
N HIS A 423 39.62 15.21 2.64
CA HIS A 423 38.85 15.90 3.69
C HIS A 423 39.70 16.79 4.62
N GLU A 424 40.94 17.12 4.24
CA GLU A 424 41.84 18.05 4.97
C GLU A 424 42.12 19.36 4.17
N PHE A 425 41.37 19.66 3.10
CA PHE A 425 41.72 20.73 2.16
C PHE A 425 40.66 21.82 1.86
N GLU A 426 39.48 21.76 2.48
CA GLU A 426 38.40 22.78 2.28
C GLU A 426 38.13 23.66 3.52
N ASP A 427 39.13 23.89 4.37
CA ASP A 427 39.00 24.74 5.57
C ASP A 427 40.11 25.80 5.71
N ARG A 428 40.54 26.39 4.57
CA ARG A 428 41.36 27.62 4.50
C ARG A 428 41.07 28.40 3.21
N GLY A 429 40.20 29.40 3.26
CA GLY A 429 39.83 30.15 2.04
C GLY A 429 39.02 31.44 2.18
N ALA A 430 38.96 32.06 3.37
CA ALA A 430 38.21 33.31 3.57
C ALA A 430 39.15 34.50 3.87
N ASP A 431 39.29 35.43 2.92
CA ASP A 431 39.29 36.90 3.14
C ASP A 431 39.56 37.71 1.85
N ILE A 432 39.36 39.05 1.91
CA ILE A 432 39.71 40.09 0.89
C ILE A 432 38.78 40.09 -0.36
N CYS A 433 37.73 40.93 -0.43
CA CYS A 433 37.73 42.34 -0.91
C CYS A 433 38.06 42.54 -2.41
N THR A 434 37.46 43.44 -3.22
CA THR A 434 36.29 44.36 -3.08
C THR A 434 35.89 44.89 -4.48
N GLN A 435 34.64 45.37 -4.63
CA GLN A 435 34.15 46.38 -5.61
C GLN A 435 34.67 46.40 -7.08
N THR A 436 33.75 46.35 -8.06
CA THR A 436 33.52 47.49 -9.00
C THR A 436 32.29 47.32 -9.90
N LYS A 437 31.71 48.47 -10.29
CA LYS A 437 30.83 48.75 -11.46
C LYS A 437 31.59 49.76 -12.36
N PRO A 438 31.18 50.11 -13.61
CA PRO A 438 29.82 50.16 -14.18
C PRO A 438 29.72 49.31 -15.48
N GLU A 439 29.02 49.57 -16.60
CA GLU A 439 28.20 50.68 -17.14
C GLU A 439 27.23 50.16 -18.24
N THR A 440 26.51 51.03 -18.95
CA THR A 440 25.57 50.71 -20.06
C THR A 440 25.77 51.62 -21.29
N PRO A 441 25.39 51.19 -22.51
CA PRO A 441 24.11 51.61 -23.16
C PRO A 441 23.35 50.41 -23.77
N GLY A 442 22.07 50.44 -24.21
CA GLY A 442 21.31 51.42 -25.01
C GLY A 442 21.31 51.00 -26.50
N ILE A 443 20.24 51.01 -27.32
CA ILE A 443 18.91 51.68 -27.28
C ILE A 443 17.90 50.98 -28.25
N ASN A 444 16.60 50.97 -27.91
CA ASN A 444 15.34 50.87 -28.70
C ASN A 444 15.08 49.92 -29.91
N SER A 445 13.80 49.47 -29.95
CA SER A 445 12.83 49.47 -31.08
C SER A 445 12.32 48.15 -31.73
N PHE A 446 11.01 47.92 -31.53
CA PHE A 446 10.02 47.26 -32.43
C PHE A 446 9.51 48.32 -33.46
N PRO A 447 8.74 48.01 -34.56
CA PRO A 447 7.62 47.04 -34.59
C PRO A 447 7.19 46.39 -35.95
N THR A 448 6.02 45.75 -35.91
CA THR A 448 4.99 45.52 -36.98
C THR A 448 5.11 44.37 -38.01
N GLN A 449 3.93 43.77 -38.26
CA GLN A 449 3.61 42.82 -39.35
C GLN A 449 3.37 43.56 -40.69
N PRO A 450 3.08 42.84 -41.79
CA PRO A 450 1.65 42.80 -42.19
C PRO A 450 1.12 41.43 -42.69
N THR A 451 -0.20 41.37 -42.87
CA THR A 451 -1.02 40.24 -43.39
C THR A 451 -0.91 40.12 -44.95
N ARG A 452 -1.40 39.10 -45.68
CA ARG A 452 -2.81 38.62 -45.81
C ARG A 452 -2.93 37.45 -46.83
N ARG A 453 -4.01 36.65 -46.72
CA ARG A 453 -4.90 36.01 -47.76
C ARG A 453 -4.35 35.64 -49.16
N SER A 454 -4.80 34.57 -49.87
CA SER A 454 -5.66 33.38 -49.60
C SER A 454 -5.51 32.41 -50.83
N ASP A 455 -6.39 31.53 -51.34
CA ASP A 455 -7.84 31.25 -51.22
C ASP A 455 -8.22 29.89 -51.90
N LYS A 456 -9.52 29.53 -51.90
CA LYS A 456 -10.26 28.48 -52.65
C LYS A 456 -10.29 27.02 -52.14
N ALA A 457 -11.50 26.45 -52.23
CA ALA A 457 -11.83 25.03 -52.10
C ALA A 457 -12.55 24.51 -53.37
N VAL A 458 -12.57 23.19 -53.56
CA VAL A 458 -13.47 22.46 -54.49
C VAL A 458 -13.86 21.13 -53.83
N SER A 459 -15.13 20.73 -53.96
CA SER A 459 -15.70 19.49 -53.40
C SER A 459 -15.97 18.44 -54.48
N TYR A 460 -15.84 17.15 -54.17
CA TYR A 460 -16.59 16.08 -54.85
C TYR A 460 -16.77 14.84 -53.95
N TYR A 461 -18.01 14.36 -53.84
CA TYR A 461 -18.38 12.96 -53.56
C TYR A 461 -18.90 12.36 -54.88
N PRO A 462 -18.69 11.05 -55.15
CA PRO A 462 -19.85 10.16 -55.13
C PRO A 462 -19.61 8.67 -54.78
N TYR A 463 -20.61 8.08 -54.11
CA TYR A 463 -21.09 6.69 -54.21
C TYR A 463 -20.29 5.48 -53.68
N CYS A 464 -21.06 4.42 -53.39
CA CYS A 464 -20.70 3.22 -52.62
C CYS A 464 -20.18 2.06 -53.47
N ALA A 465 -19.40 1.15 -52.86
CA ALA A 465 -19.47 -0.30 -53.17
C ALA A 465 -18.81 -1.22 -52.11
N ARG A 466 -19.64 -2.10 -51.52
CA ARG A 466 -19.37 -3.52 -51.15
C ARG A 466 -18.30 -3.89 -50.12
N ASP A 467 -18.74 -4.71 -49.15
CA ASP A 467 -17.93 -5.71 -48.44
C ASP A 467 -17.26 -6.72 -49.40
N PRO A 468 -16.24 -7.45 -48.94
CA PRO A 468 -16.53 -8.87 -48.67
C PRO A 468 -15.87 -9.45 -47.41
N PHE A 469 -16.66 -10.20 -46.64
CA PHE A 469 -16.14 -11.27 -45.77
C PHE A 469 -15.62 -12.43 -46.63
N PRO A 470 -14.50 -13.08 -46.23
CA PRO A 470 -14.25 -14.50 -46.49
C PRO A 470 -14.68 -15.36 -45.29
N LEU A 471 -14.90 -16.66 -45.53
CA LEU A 471 -15.54 -17.59 -44.60
C LEU A 471 -14.55 -18.37 -43.71
N SER A 472 -15.10 -18.86 -42.60
CA SER A 472 -14.57 -19.82 -41.64
C SER A 472 -13.87 -21.05 -42.24
N TYR A 473 -12.90 -21.58 -41.50
CA TYR A 473 -12.61 -23.02 -41.47
C TYR A 473 -12.71 -23.55 -40.03
N PHE A 474 -13.32 -24.73 -39.88
CA PHE A 474 -13.48 -25.49 -38.63
C PHE A 474 -13.14 -26.95 -38.92
N SER A 475 -12.49 -27.66 -37.99
CA SER A 475 -12.39 -29.12 -38.04
C SER A 475 -12.24 -29.74 -36.64
N HIS A 476 -13.33 -30.40 -36.23
CA HIS A 476 -13.50 -31.46 -35.22
C HIS A 476 -12.24 -32.02 -34.51
N SER A 477 -12.16 -32.12 -33.17
CA SER A 477 -13.09 -32.63 -32.12
C SER A 477 -13.17 -34.16 -32.01
N VAL A 478 -12.93 -34.73 -30.82
CA VAL A 478 -13.15 -36.15 -30.51
C VAL A 478 -13.88 -36.32 -29.17
N LEU A 479 -15.08 -36.93 -29.21
CA LEU A 479 -15.78 -37.54 -28.08
C LEU A 479 -16.57 -38.76 -28.60
N PRO A 480 -16.57 -39.92 -27.90
CA PRO A 480 -17.58 -40.96 -28.04
C PRO A 480 -18.72 -40.71 -27.02
N ALA A 481 -19.99 -40.57 -27.42
CA ALA A 481 -20.94 -41.61 -27.85
C ALA A 481 -21.57 -42.38 -26.66
N SER A 482 -22.90 -42.61 -26.58
CA SER A 482 -24.02 -42.28 -27.51
C SER A 482 -25.41 -42.48 -26.87
N THR A 483 -26.48 -42.23 -27.65
CA THR A 483 -27.90 -42.67 -27.48
C THR A 483 -28.75 -42.01 -26.38
N SER A 484 -30.04 -41.64 -26.61
CA SER A 484 -30.84 -41.69 -27.86
C SER A 484 -32.12 -40.82 -27.84
N GLN A 485 -32.70 -40.66 -29.05
CA GLN A 485 -34.05 -40.19 -29.38
C GLN A 485 -34.37 -38.70 -29.17
N ALA A 486 -35.26 -38.21 -30.03
CA ALA A 486 -35.58 -36.79 -30.18
C ALA A 486 -37.10 -36.56 -30.14
N SER A 487 -37.49 -35.38 -29.69
CA SER A 487 -38.79 -34.78 -29.97
C SER A 487 -38.59 -33.29 -30.25
N SER A 488 -39.43 -32.72 -31.10
CA SER A 488 -39.28 -31.35 -31.59
C SER A 488 -39.77 -30.33 -30.56
N SER A 489 -38.89 -29.46 -30.10
CA SER A 489 -39.29 -28.15 -29.58
C SER A 489 -38.36 -27.07 -30.12
N VAL A 490 -38.91 -25.88 -30.40
CA VAL A 490 -38.11 -24.67 -30.61
C VAL A 490 -37.94 -24.06 -29.22
N GLY A 491 -36.79 -24.30 -28.58
CA GLY A 491 -36.62 -24.12 -27.13
C GLY A 491 -35.37 -23.34 -26.74
N MET A 492 -35.62 -22.18 -26.11
CA MET A 492 -34.98 -21.58 -24.91
C MET A 492 -33.47 -21.59 -24.62
N ASP A 493 -32.62 -22.41 -25.24
CA ASP A 493 -31.26 -22.66 -24.73
C ASP A 493 -30.25 -21.52 -24.99
N SER A 494 -30.57 -20.54 -25.83
CA SER A 494 -29.66 -19.42 -26.17
C SER A 494 -29.72 -18.21 -25.21
N PHE A 495 -30.39 -18.32 -24.05
CA PHE A 495 -30.61 -17.19 -23.12
C PHE A 495 -30.15 -17.43 -21.68
N GLN A 496 -29.54 -18.58 -21.36
CA GLN A 496 -29.18 -18.93 -19.98
C GLN A 496 -27.98 -18.12 -19.47
N ASN A 497 -26.86 -18.11 -20.18
CA ASN A 497 -25.68 -17.32 -19.80
C ASN A 497 -25.90 -15.84 -20.10
N MET A 498 -25.50 -15.00 -19.15
CA MET A 498 -25.56 -13.54 -19.21
C MET A 498 -24.37 -13.04 -18.40
N SER A 499 -23.43 -12.34 -19.04
CA SER A 499 -22.22 -11.88 -18.36
C SER A 499 -22.54 -10.82 -17.31
N HIS A 500 -21.94 -10.99 -16.15
CA HIS A 500 -21.80 -9.98 -15.11
C HIS A 500 -20.32 -9.91 -14.68
N THR A 501 -19.98 -8.89 -13.91
CA THR A 501 -18.63 -8.73 -13.36
C THR A 501 -18.73 -8.29 -11.91
N VAL A 502 -18.12 -9.01 -10.99
CA VAL A 502 -17.96 -8.57 -9.60
C VAL A 502 -16.97 -7.41 -9.59
N ILE A 503 -17.35 -6.28 -8.99
CA ILE A 503 -16.57 -5.03 -9.01
C ILE A 503 -16.14 -4.54 -7.62
N ASP A 504 -16.73 -5.10 -6.56
CA ASP A 504 -16.35 -4.86 -5.16
C ASP A 504 -17.05 -5.91 -4.28
N SER A 505 -16.35 -6.52 -3.32
CA SER A 505 -16.89 -7.53 -2.40
C SER A 505 -16.41 -7.29 -0.97
N HIS A 506 -17.12 -7.88 -0.01
CA HIS A 506 -16.72 -7.94 1.40
C HIS A 506 -17.33 -9.21 2.01
N ILE A 507 -16.46 -10.09 2.49
CA ILE A 507 -16.80 -11.42 2.97
C ILE A 507 -16.58 -11.51 4.48
N GLU A 508 -17.68 -11.62 5.22
CA GLU A 508 -17.69 -11.89 6.66
C GLU A 508 -18.84 -12.87 7.02
N LEU A 509 -18.62 -13.68 8.05
CA LEU A 509 -19.57 -14.73 8.45
C LEU A 509 -20.92 -14.16 8.87
N ASP A 510 -20.95 -13.10 9.68
CA ASP A 510 -22.21 -12.51 10.14
C ASP A 510 -22.98 -11.84 8.99
N SER A 511 -22.30 -11.12 8.08
CA SER A 511 -22.89 -10.59 6.85
C SER A 511 -21.86 -10.32 5.75
N SER A 512 -22.08 -10.90 4.57
CA SER A 512 -21.30 -10.62 3.36
C SER A 512 -22.10 -9.75 2.37
N TRP A 513 -21.39 -9.00 1.52
CA TRP A 513 -21.99 -8.32 0.38
C TRP A 513 -21.11 -8.38 -0.88
N VAL A 514 -21.78 -8.40 -2.03
CA VAL A 514 -21.16 -8.46 -3.35
C VAL A 514 -21.78 -7.37 -4.23
N THR A 515 -20.95 -6.59 -4.90
CA THR A 515 -21.36 -5.55 -5.84
C THR A 515 -20.97 -5.96 -7.25
N VAL A 516 -21.94 -5.91 -8.16
CA VAL A 516 -21.87 -6.48 -9.50
C VAL A 516 -22.26 -5.44 -10.54
N MET A 517 -21.54 -5.40 -11.66
CA MET A 517 -21.97 -4.75 -12.89
C MET A 517 -22.59 -5.79 -13.83
N CYS A 518 -23.78 -5.51 -14.35
CA CYS A 518 -24.40 -6.29 -15.41
C CYS A 518 -25.09 -5.32 -16.38
N ARG A 519 -24.61 -5.25 -17.62
CA ARG A 519 -25.17 -4.40 -18.70
C ARG A 519 -25.41 -2.95 -18.24
N ALA A 520 -24.35 -2.27 -17.78
CA ALA A 520 -24.37 -0.91 -17.25
C ALA A 520 -25.46 -0.65 -16.20
N THR A 521 -25.82 -1.67 -15.42
CA THR A 521 -26.67 -1.57 -14.24
C THR A 521 -25.92 -2.22 -13.08
N ARG A 522 -25.87 -1.52 -11.94
CA ARG A 522 -25.16 -1.99 -10.75
C ARG A 522 -26.13 -2.67 -9.79
N PHE A 523 -25.76 -3.86 -9.32
CA PHE A 523 -26.49 -4.61 -8.32
C PHE A 523 -25.62 -4.75 -7.07
N HIS A 524 -26.15 -4.40 -5.91
CA HIS A 524 -25.48 -4.56 -4.63
C HIS A 524 -26.28 -5.55 -3.79
N ILE A 525 -25.70 -6.71 -3.57
CA ILE A 525 -26.34 -7.89 -2.99
C ILE A 525 -25.83 -8.05 -1.56
N THR A 526 -26.73 -8.10 -0.58
CA THR A 526 -26.38 -8.37 0.83
C THR A 526 -26.97 -9.71 1.27
N ILE A 527 -26.18 -10.51 2.00
CA ILE A 527 -26.62 -11.71 2.71
C ILE A 527 -26.16 -11.61 4.17
N SER A 528 -26.95 -12.13 5.12
CA SER A 528 -26.52 -12.27 6.51
C SER A 528 -26.83 -13.66 7.02
N HIS A 529 -25.99 -14.15 7.93
CA HIS A 529 -26.16 -15.47 8.54
C HIS A 529 -27.51 -15.59 9.26
N GLU A 530 -28.03 -14.54 9.89
CA GLU A 530 -29.33 -14.56 10.58
C GLU A 530 -30.52 -14.73 9.62
N ASP A 531 -30.46 -14.18 8.40
CA ASP A 531 -31.53 -14.34 7.39
C ASP A 531 -31.63 -15.77 6.85
N ILE A 532 -30.53 -16.52 6.86
CA ILE A 532 -30.45 -17.92 6.37
C ILE A 532 -30.42 -18.96 7.49
N ARG A 533 -30.26 -18.55 8.76
CA ARG A 533 -30.02 -19.38 9.96
C ARG A 533 -30.96 -20.56 10.19
N ARG A 534 -32.16 -20.54 9.60
CA ARG A 534 -33.20 -21.59 9.72
C ARG A 534 -33.44 -22.35 8.42
N SER A 535 -32.45 -22.39 7.53
CA SER A 535 -32.49 -23.06 6.22
C SER A 535 -31.31 -24.01 6.02
N GLY A 536 -31.33 -24.81 4.95
CA GLY A 536 -30.20 -25.67 4.59
C GLY A 536 -28.93 -24.89 4.20
N PHE A 537 -29.09 -23.67 3.68
CA PHE A 537 -27.99 -22.84 3.16
C PHE A 537 -27.05 -22.31 4.26
N VAL A 538 -27.42 -22.39 5.55
CA VAL A 538 -26.60 -21.84 6.64
C VAL A 538 -25.24 -22.54 6.75
N THR A 539 -25.20 -23.86 6.60
CA THR A 539 -23.96 -24.64 6.68
C THR A 539 -23.08 -24.37 5.46
N GLU A 540 -23.67 -24.44 4.27
CA GLU A 540 -23.02 -24.20 2.98
C GLU A 540 -22.36 -22.81 2.94
N TYR A 541 -23.13 -21.75 3.22
CA TYR A 541 -22.60 -20.39 3.31
C TYR A 541 -21.49 -20.25 4.37
N SER A 542 -21.63 -20.90 5.54
CA SER A 542 -20.61 -20.82 6.59
C SER A 542 -19.30 -21.52 6.19
N GLU A 543 -19.38 -22.65 5.48
CA GLU A 543 -18.22 -23.37 4.95
C GLU A 543 -17.55 -22.59 3.81
N MET A 544 -18.33 -22.00 2.90
CA MET A 544 -17.82 -21.18 1.80
C MET A 544 -17.18 -19.88 2.29
N VAL A 545 -17.78 -19.18 3.26
CA VAL A 545 -17.16 -18.03 3.93
C VAL A 545 -15.87 -18.43 4.66
N ALA A 546 -15.86 -19.56 5.37
CA ALA A 546 -14.66 -20.02 6.07
C ALA A 546 -13.48 -20.30 5.11
N LYS A 547 -13.76 -20.76 3.88
CA LYS A 547 -12.77 -20.95 2.80
C LYS A 547 -12.34 -19.61 2.18
N ALA A 548 -13.29 -18.77 1.79
CA ALA A 548 -13.04 -17.45 1.20
C ALA A 548 -12.35 -16.45 2.16
N MET A 549 -12.20 -16.80 3.45
CA MET A 549 -11.45 -16.06 4.46
C MET A 549 -10.11 -16.72 4.85
N ASP A 550 -9.73 -17.85 4.25
CA ASP A 550 -8.42 -18.48 4.42
C ASP A 550 -7.46 -17.90 3.35
N ASP A 551 -6.41 -17.19 3.77
CA ASP A 551 -5.58 -16.28 2.93
C ASP A 551 -4.72 -17.02 1.84
N ASP A 552 -5.00 -18.29 1.49
CA ASP A 552 -4.16 -19.17 0.64
C ASP A 552 -4.68 -19.40 -0.81
N ASP A 553 -5.94 -19.08 -1.16
CA ASP A 553 -6.49 -19.27 -2.52
C ASP A 553 -7.50 -18.18 -2.95
N GLU A 554 -7.41 -17.70 -4.20
CA GLU A 554 -8.34 -16.72 -4.79
C GLU A 554 -9.59 -17.40 -5.40
N GLU A 555 -9.53 -18.69 -5.78
CA GLU A 555 -10.66 -19.39 -6.42
C GLU A 555 -11.86 -19.57 -5.47
N ASP A 556 -11.63 -19.86 -4.18
CA ASP A 556 -12.70 -20.05 -3.19
C ASP A 556 -13.45 -18.73 -2.86
N HIS A 557 -12.80 -17.55 -3.00
CA HIS A 557 -13.46 -16.25 -2.87
C HIS A 557 -14.44 -15.99 -4.02
N ASP A 558 -14.02 -16.23 -5.26
CA ASP A 558 -14.83 -15.99 -6.44
C ASP A 558 -15.99 -16.99 -6.53
N VAL A 559 -15.76 -18.25 -6.13
CA VAL A 559 -16.81 -19.27 -5.97
C VAL A 559 -17.90 -18.84 -4.98
N LEU A 560 -17.55 -18.20 -3.85
CA LEU A 560 -18.53 -17.63 -2.93
C LEU A 560 -19.24 -16.40 -3.52
N CYS A 561 -18.52 -15.53 -4.24
CA CYS A 561 -19.15 -14.39 -4.89
C CYS A 561 -20.20 -14.83 -5.92
N GLU A 562 -19.86 -15.77 -6.80
CA GLU A 562 -20.80 -16.31 -7.79
C GLU A 562 -22.01 -17.01 -7.13
N TRP A 563 -21.83 -17.75 -6.03
CA TRP A 563 -22.94 -18.35 -5.27
C TRP A 563 -23.92 -17.30 -4.68
N ILE A 564 -23.43 -16.09 -4.35
CA ILE A 564 -24.27 -14.95 -3.94
C ILE A 564 -24.96 -14.29 -5.16
N VAL A 565 -24.36 -14.35 -6.34
CA VAL A 565 -24.86 -13.71 -7.57
C VAL A 565 -25.88 -14.58 -8.32
N ASP A 566 -25.68 -15.90 -8.37
CA ASP A 566 -26.50 -16.86 -9.13
C ASP A 566 -28.02 -16.72 -8.87
N PRO A 567 -28.49 -16.65 -7.60
CA PRO A 567 -29.92 -16.45 -7.31
C PRO A 567 -30.48 -15.12 -7.83
N CYS A 568 -29.61 -14.14 -8.11
CA CYS A 568 -29.98 -12.80 -8.58
C CYS A 568 -30.08 -12.68 -10.11
N LEU A 569 -29.51 -13.61 -10.88
CA LEU A 569 -29.48 -13.54 -12.36
C LEU A 569 -30.86 -13.37 -13.03
N PRO A 570 -31.96 -14.01 -12.57
CA PRO A 570 -33.29 -13.73 -13.13
C PRO A 570 -33.73 -12.25 -12.95
N TYR A 571 -33.43 -11.66 -11.79
CA TYR A 571 -33.75 -10.27 -11.48
C TYR A 571 -32.89 -9.28 -12.29
N PHE A 572 -31.61 -9.59 -12.51
CA PHE A 572 -30.74 -8.81 -13.39
C PHE A 572 -31.28 -8.81 -14.83
N ARG A 573 -31.66 -9.99 -15.34
CA ARG A 573 -32.20 -10.17 -16.70
C ARG A 573 -33.47 -9.33 -16.91
N GLU A 574 -34.38 -9.31 -15.94
CA GLU A 574 -35.59 -8.46 -15.99
C GLU A 574 -35.28 -6.96 -15.86
N SER A 575 -34.35 -6.58 -14.99
CA SER A 575 -34.03 -5.18 -14.70
C SER A 575 -33.26 -4.50 -15.85
N THR A 576 -32.46 -5.24 -16.61
CA THR A 576 -31.56 -4.71 -17.67
C THR A 576 -32.19 -4.65 -19.07
N LEU A 577 -33.44 -5.13 -19.26
CA LEU A 577 -34.09 -5.25 -20.59
C LEU A 577 -34.14 -3.95 -21.41
N ASN A 578 -34.15 -2.78 -20.74
CA ASN A 578 -34.36 -1.46 -21.36
C ASN A 578 -33.11 -0.56 -21.33
N VAL A 579 -31.93 -1.09 -20.99
CA VAL A 579 -30.69 -0.31 -21.01
C VAL A 579 -30.32 0.02 -22.48
N PRO A 580 -29.93 1.28 -22.81
CA PRO A 580 -29.50 1.63 -24.16
C PRO A 580 -28.23 0.91 -24.60
N LYS A 581 -28.11 0.56 -25.88
CA LYS A 581 -26.89 -0.06 -26.44
C LYS A 581 -25.76 0.94 -26.72
N GLU A 582 -26.09 2.21 -26.94
CA GLU A 582 -25.12 3.31 -26.92
C GLU A 582 -25.25 4.06 -25.59
N ILE A 583 -24.16 4.08 -24.81
CA ILE A 583 -24.06 4.83 -23.55
C ILE A 583 -22.72 5.57 -23.46
N THR A 584 -22.68 6.55 -22.56
CA THR A 584 -21.48 7.34 -22.25
C THR A 584 -20.67 6.75 -21.10
N PHE A 585 -19.48 7.29 -20.85
CA PHE A 585 -18.73 6.96 -19.63
C PHE A 585 -19.46 7.47 -18.37
N GLU A 586 -20.19 8.58 -18.43
CA GLU A 586 -20.96 9.07 -17.27
C GLU A 586 -22.08 8.08 -16.92
N ASP A 587 -22.78 7.53 -17.93
CA ASP A 587 -23.83 6.51 -17.72
C ASP A 587 -23.28 5.21 -17.07
N PHE A 588 -22.10 4.75 -17.49
CA PHE A 588 -21.49 3.52 -16.96
C PHE A 588 -20.93 3.70 -15.54
N TYR A 589 -20.33 4.87 -15.24
CA TYR A 589 -19.74 5.17 -13.93
C TYR A 589 -20.72 5.81 -12.93
N TYR A 590 -21.93 6.18 -13.36
CA TYR A 590 -23.08 6.54 -12.51
C TYR A 590 -24.38 5.80 -12.89
N PRO A 591 -24.38 4.45 -12.95
CA PRO A 591 -25.49 3.68 -13.48
C PRO A 591 -26.63 3.53 -12.46
N PRO A 592 -27.84 3.16 -12.93
CA PRO A 592 -28.92 2.70 -12.05
C PRO A 592 -28.40 1.62 -11.09
N THR A 593 -28.72 1.78 -9.80
CA THR A 593 -28.19 0.92 -8.73
C THR A 593 -29.33 0.26 -7.96
N HIS A 594 -29.37 -1.07 -7.99
CA HIS A 594 -30.38 -1.90 -7.33
C HIS A 594 -29.80 -2.53 -6.05
N HIS A 595 -30.43 -2.29 -4.89
CA HIS A 595 -30.03 -2.87 -3.62
C HIS A 595 -30.85 -4.12 -3.33
N LEU A 596 -30.23 -5.30 -3.40
CA LEU A 596 -30.86 -6.60 -3.21
C LEU A 596 -30.45 -7.21 -1.87
N LYS A 597 -31.40 -7.87 -1.20
CA LYS A 597 -31.11 -8.74 -0.06
C LYS A 597 -31.50 -10.17 -0.42
N LEU A 598 -30.58 -11.12 -0.26
CA LEU A 598 -30.91 -12.54 -0.38
C LEU A 598 -31.71 -12.97 0.85
N LEU A 599 -32.82 -13.66 0.61
CA LEU A 599 -33.69 -14.21 1.64
C LEU A 599 -34.12 -15.62 1.25
N VAL A 600 -34.35 -16.48 2.24
CA VAL A 600 -34.83 -17.85 2.03
C VAL A 600 -36.33 -17.83 1.73
N SER A 601 -36.73 -18.48 0.64
CA SER A 601 -38.13 -18.68 0.24
C SER A 601 -38.36 -20.16 -0.09
N GLY A 602 -38.88 -20.92 0.88
CA GLY A 602 -39.03 -22.37 0.76
C GLY A 602 -37.68 -23.07 0.74
N SER A 603 -37.33 -23.69 -0.39
CA SER A 603 -36.07 -24.41 -0.61
C SER A 603 -35.08 -23.67 -1.52
N SER A 604 -35.22 -22.35 -1.65
CA SER A 604 -34.39 -21.52 -2.53
C SER A 604 -34.00 -20.20 -1.86
N LEU A 605 -32.82 -19.68 -2.18
CA LEU A 605 -32.49 -18.27 -1.98
C LEU A 605 -33.19 -17.44 -3.07
N CYS A 606 -33.67 -16.25 -2.71
CA CYS A 606 -34.34 -15.34 -3.63
C CYS A 606 -33.91 -13.88 -3.37
N PRO A 607 -33.65 -13.08 -4.42
CA PRO A 607 -33.35 -11.66 -4.28
C PRO A 607 -34.62 -10.88 -3.93
N LYS A 608 -34.53 -10.00 -2.92
CA LYS A 608 -35.57 -9.04 -2.59
C LYS A 608 -35.02 -7.62 -2.68
N ALA A 609 -35.61 -6.81 -3.56
CA ALA A 609 -35.28 -5.40 -3.65
C ALA A 609 -35.58 -4.67 -2.34
N THR A 610 -34.61 -3.90 -1.84
CA THR A 610 -34.71 -3.12 -0.60
C THR A 610 -34.76 -1.63 -0.90
N ARG A 611 -35.21 -0.83 0.08
CA ARG A 611 -35.22 0.64 -0.02
C ARG A 611 -33.94 1.30 0.52
N ASN A 612 -32.88 0.52 0.79
CA ASN A 612 -31.75 1.02 1.56
C ASN A 612 -30.88 1.99 0.75
N ARG A 613 -31.17 3.29 0.84
CA ARG A 613 -30.41 4.39 0.22
C ARG A 613 -29.15 4.77 1.02
N GLY A 614 -28.52 3.80 1.70
CA GLY A 614 -27.16 4.00 2.20
C GLY A 614 -26.26 4.36 1.02
N THR A 615 -25.54 5.48 1.11
CA THR A 615 -24.77 5.96 -0.04
C THR A 615 -23.63 5.00 -0.34
N MET A 616 -23.78 4.14 -1.34
CA MET A 616 -22.64 3.43 -1.93
C MET A 616 -21.58 4.45 -2.35
N ASN A 617 -20.32 4.03 -2.38
CA ASN A 617 -19.30 4.91 -2.93
C ASN A 617 -19.47 5.03 -4.46
N ALA A 618 -19.00 6.15 -5.02
CA ALA A 618 -19.02 6.38 -6.47
C ALA A 618 -17.86 5.60 -7.13
N PHE A 619 -17.97 4.27 -7.08
CA PHE A 619 -17.04 3.25 -7.57
C PHE A 619 -15.62 3.29 -6.98
N ARG A 620 -15.08 2.11 -6.68
CA ARG A 620 -13.65 1.89 -6.39
C ARG A 620 -12.76 2.14 -7.63
N LEU A 621 -13.40 2.32 -8.79
CA LEU A 621 -12.82 2.56 -10.11
C LEU A 621 -12.60 4.06 -10.44
N MET A 622 -12.80 4.97 -9.48
CA MET A 622 -12.64 6.41 -9.65
C MET A 622 -11.94 7.06 -8.45
N ILE A 623 -11.07 8.03 -8.73
CA ILE A 623 -10.35 8.81 -7.70
C ILE A 623 -10.98 10.21 -7.59
N PRO A 624 -11.21 10.76 -6.39
CA PRO A 624 -11.65 12.15 -6.23
C PRO A 624 -10.68 13.12 -6.92
N SER A 625 -11.17 14.01 -7.79
CA SER A 625 -10.31 14.94 -8.54
C SER A 625 -9.61 15.97 -7.64
N GLY A 626 -10.12 16.22 -6.43
CA GLY A 626 -9.46 17.04 -5.41
C GLY A 626 -8.27 16.36 -4.71
N ASP A 627 -8.15 15.03 -4.85
CA ASP A 627 -7.05 14.24 -4.32
C ASP A 627 -5.81 14.24 -5.23
N LEU A 628 -5.93 14.82 -6.43
CA LEU A 628 -4.95 14.81 -7.50
C LEU A 628 -4.41 16.23 -7.79
N PRO A 629 -3.18 16.36 -8.31
CA PRO A 629 -2.67 17.62 -8.84
C PRO A 629 -3.60 18.22 -9.92
N PRO A 630 -3.60 19.55 -10.10
CA PRO A 630 -4.49 20.20 -11.07
C PRO A 630 -4.18 19.85 -12.53
N PHE A 631 -2.99 19.30 -12.84
CA PHE A 631 -2.54 18.86 -14.16
C PHE A 631 -2.87 19.86 -15.29
N SER A 632 -2.48 21.13 -15.11
CA SER A 632 -2.87 22.25 -15.99
C SER A 632 -2.40 22.14 -17.44
N GLU A 633 -1.46 21.25 -17.74
CA GLU A 633 -0.95 20.95 -19.09
C GLU A 633 -1.66 19.76 -19.76
N VAL A 634 -2.61 19.12 -19.09
CA VAL A 634 -3.40 18.00 -19.62
C VAL A 634 -4.86 18.42 -19.76
N PRO A 635 -5.45 18.36 -20.97
CA PRO A 635 -6.88 18.56 -21.17
C PRO A 635 -7.73 17.66 -20.27
N ARG A 636 -8.94 18.12 -19.93
CA ARG A 636 -9.97 17.31 -19.29
C ARG A 636 -11.08 17.02 -20.28
N SER A 637 -11.48 15.76 -20.37
CA SER A 637 -12.66 15.32 -21.13
C SER A 637 -13.77 14.95 -20.16
N LYS A 638 -14.98 15.44 -20.39
CA LYS A 638 -16.18 15.03 -19.66
C LYS A 638 -16.55 13.60 -20.02
N ALA A 639 -17.06 12.85 -19.05
CA ALA A 639 -17.54 11.50 -19.28
C ALA A 639 -18.82 11.45 -20.14
N SER A 640 -19.64 12.52 -20.17
CA SER A 640 -20.75 12.68 -21.13
C SER A 640 -20.31 12.70 -22.60
N ASP A 641 -19.11 13.22 -22.86
CA ASP A 641 -18.63 13.52 -24.22
C ASP A 641 -17.93 12.30 -24.86
N LEU A 642 -17.88 11.19 -24.13
CA LEU A 642 -17.21 9.95 -24.48
C LEU A 642 -18.23 8.82 -24.55
N ARG A 643 -18.40 8.23 -25.74
CA ARG A 643 -19.21 7.01 -25.91
C ARG A 643 -18.33 5.78 -25.78
N ILE A 644 -18.82 4.74 -25.11
CA ILE A 644 -18.11 3.47 -24.98
C ILE A 644 -18.18 2.70 -26.31
N ILE A 645 -17.07 2.05 -26.70
CA ILE A 645 -17.08 1.04 -27.76
C ILE A 645 -17.28 -0.33 -27.11
N SER A 646 -18.40 -1.02 -27.39
CA SER A 646 -18.46 -2.47 -27.20
C SER A 646 -17.88 -3.18 -28.43
N ASP A 647 -16.90 -4.04 -28.23
CA ASP A 647 -16.43 -4.99 -29.24
C ASP A 647 -17.29 -6.28 -29.28
N THR A 648 -18.23 -6.46 -28.34
CA THR A 648 -19.01 -7.72 -28.24
C THR A 648 -20.15 -7.77 -29.25
N LYS A 649 -20.29 -8.91 -29.94
CA LYS A 649 -21.38 -9.19 -30.89
C LYS A 649 -22.65 -9.74 -30.22
N TRP A 650 -22.69 -9.73 -28.89
CA TRP A 650 -23.68 -10.41 -28.05
C TRP A 650 -24.42 -9.40 -27.16
N ASP A 651 -25.52 -9.82 -26.52
CA ASP A 651 -26.36 -8.91 -25.71
C ASP A 651 -25.76 -8.54 -24.33
N ASP A 652 -24.51 -8.95 -24.05
CA ASP A 652 -23.71 -8.52 -22.90
C ASP A 652 -22.67 -7.50 -23.34
N TYR A 653 -23.09 -6.25 -23.46
CA TYR A 653 -22.32 -5.17 -24.08
C TYR A 653 -21.61 -4.24 -23.07
N MET A 654 -21.93 -4.30 -21.77
CA MET A 654 -21.42 -3.37 -20.73
C MET A 654 -21.36 -4.01 -19.33
N SER A 655 -20.80 -5.20 -19.17
CA SER A 655 -20.57 -5.78 -17.83
C SER A 655 -19.14 -5.54 -17.34
N GLU A 656 -18.15 -5.65 -18.22
CA GLU A 656 -16.74 -5.34 -17.97
C GLU A 656 -16.45 -3.82 -18.01
N ILE A 657 -15.29 -3.42 -17.50
CA ILE A 657 -14.80 -2.03 -17.52
C ILE A 657 -14.40 -1.64 -18.96
N PRO A 658 -14.91 -0.51 -19.51
CA PRO A 658 -14.66 -0.13 -20.90
C PRO A 658 -13.21 0.33 -21.14
N GLN A 659 -12.49 -0.34 -22.05
CA GLN A 659 -11.12 0.00 -22.43
C GLN A 659 -11.00 0.93 -23.65
N LYS A 660 -12.12 1.31 -24.27
CA LYS A 660 -12.17 2.08 -25.53
C LYS A 660 -13.26 3.14 -25.52
N ALA A 661 -12.93 4.34 -25.98
CA ALA A 661 -13.83 5.49 -26.07
C ALA A 661 -13.88 6.07 -27.48
N ILE A 662 -15.05 6.51 -27.95
CA ILE A 662 -15.20 7.42 -29.09
C ILE A 662 -15.40 8.83 -28.53
N ILE A 663 -14.51 9.74 -28.91
CA ILE A 663 -14.61 11.17 -28.57
C ILE A 663 -15.56 11.89 -29.55
N SER A 664 -15.95 13.13 -29.23
CA SER A 664 -16.96 13.90 -29.97
C SER A 664 -16.71 14.12 -31.47
N ASP A 665 -15.46 14.01 -31.95
CA ASP A 665 -15.12 14.10 -33.39
C ASP A 665 -15.20 12.77 -34.15
N GLY A 666 -15.49 11.67 -33.46
CA GLY A 666 -15.55 10.31 -34.01
C GLY A 666 -14.27 9.48 -33.85
N THR A 667 -13.19 10.04 -33.30
CA THR A 667 -11.91 9.34 -33.11
C THR A 667 -11.98 8.35 -31.95
N SER A 668 -11.57 7.10 -32.19
CA SER A 668 -11.38 6.10 -31.14
C SER A 668 -10.10 6.34 -30.33
N ARG A 669 -10.19 6.21 -29.01
CA ARG A 669 -9.09 6.34 -28.04
C ARG A 669 -9.06 5.12 -27.11
N PHE A 670 -7.86 4.77 -26.64
CA PHE A 670 -7.72 3.80 -25.57
C PHE A 670 -8.05 4.50 -24.24
N PHE A 671 -8.81 3.82 -23.38
CA PHE A 671 -9.13 4.31 -22.04
C PHE A 671 -8.42 3.43 -21.02
N LYS A 672 -7.65 4.06 -20.12
CA LYS A 672 -7.09 3.43 -18.93
C LYS A 672 -7.85 3.92 -17.69
N PRO A 673 -8.41 3.06 -16.82
CA PRO A 673 -9.13 3.48 -15.62
C PRO A 673 -8.23 4.20 -14.60
N ALA A 674 -8.87 4.88 -13.64
CA ALA A 674 -8.23 5.55 -12.51
C ALA A 674 -8.52 4.80 -11.20
N ASP A 675 -8.11 3.54 -11.13
CA ASP A 675 -8.23 2.65 -9.97
C ASP A 675 -7.07 2.84 -8.96
N ASP A 676 -5.82 2.89 -9.43
CA ASP A 676 -4.64 3.14 -8.58
C ASP A 676 -4.15 4.60 -8.69
N LYS A 677 -4.15 5.31 -7.56
CA LYS A 677 -3.68 6.70 -7.45
C LYS A 677 -2.17 6.86 -7.64
N LYS A 678 -1.33 5.96 -7.13
CA LYS A 678 0.12 5.99 -7.34
C LYS A 678 0.42 5.83 -8.84
N GLN A 679 -0.26 4.90 -9.51
CA GLN A 679 -0.06 4.64 -10.94
C GLN A 679 -0.56 5.80 -11.82
N LEU A 680 -1.78 6.31 -11.56
CA LEU A 680 -2.33 7.45 -12.31
C LEU A 680 -1.42 8.69 -12.24
N LEU A 681 -0.88 9.00 -11.05
CA LEU A 681 0.05 10.11 -10.86
C LEU A 681 1.35 9.91 -11.66
N ARG A 682 1.90 8.70 -11.67
CA ARG A 682 3.14 8.38 -12.39
C ARG A 682 2.97 8.41 -13.90
N GLU A 683 1.89 7.82 -14.41
CA GLU A 683 1.54 7.82 -15.84
C GLU A 683 1.49 9.28 -16.36
N VAL A 684 0.77 10.16 -15.67
CA VAL A 684 0.62 11.56 -16.09
C VAL A 684 1.94 12.36 -15.97
N ASP A 685 2.72 12.20 -14.91
CA ASP A 685 4.05 12.81 -14.78
C ASP A 685 5.00 12.35 -15.89
N MET A 686 5.00 11.05 -16.21
CA MET A 686 5.82 10.49 -17.29
C MET A 686 5.44 11.06 -18.67
N HIS A 687 4.14 11.12 -19.02
CA HIS A 687 3.72 11.73 -20.30
C HIS A 687 4.07 13.22 -20.39
N LEU A 688 3.90 13.97 -19.30
CA LEU A 688 4.30 15.40 -19.26
C LEU A 688 5.81 15.56 -19.44
N ARG A 689 6.63 14.77 -18.76
CA ARG A 689 8.09 14.80 -18.93
C ARG A 689 8.56 14.38 -20.33
N ILE A 690 7.93 13.37 -20.92
CA ILE A 690 8.17 12.94 -22.31
C ILE A 690 7.85 14.09 -23.29
N ARG A 691 6.76 14.81 -23.05
CA ARG A 691 6.38 16.02 -23.82
C ARG A 691 7.38 17.16 -23.62
N HIS A 692 7.82 17.42 -22.38
CA HIS A 692 8.83 18.45 -22.06
C HIS A 692 10.21 18.15 -22.65
N ALA A 693 10.60 16.87 -22.70
CA ALA A 693 11.79 16.41 -23.44
C ALA A 693 11.62 16.46 -24.97
N GLY A 694 10.41 16.80 -25.46
CA GLY A 694 10.09 16.82 -26.89
C GLY A 694 10.21 15.44 -27.54
N LEU A 695 9.95 14.36 -26.79
CA LEU A 695 10.06 12.98 -27.26
C LEU A 695 8.77 12.43 -27.88
N GLN A 696 7.62 13.07 -27.61
CA GLN A 696 6.27 12.58 -27.91
C GLN A 696 6.14 11.94 -29.32
N ASP A 697 6.57 12.64 -30.38
CA ASP A 697 6.49 12.15 -31.77
C ASP A 697 7.77 11.45 -32.28
N LYS A 698 8.74 11.19 -31.40
CA LYS A 698 10.07 10.61 -31.72
C LYS A 698 10.25 9.16 -31.26
N ILE A 699 9.41 8.69 -30.35
CA ILE A 699 9.43 7.32 -29.80
C ILE A 699 8.08 6.64 -30.02
N LYS A 700 8.06 5.31 -30.10
CA LYS A 700 6.81 4.54 -30.22
C LYS A 700 6.18 4.33 -28.83
N ILE A 701 5.32 5.26 -28.45
CA ILE A 701 4.46 5.21 -27.25
C ILE A 701 3.01 5.59 -27.57
N ALA A 702 2.05 5.16 -26.75
CA ALA A 702 0.68 5.70 -26.80
C ALA A 702 0.64 7.04 -26.04
N ASN A 703 0.24 8.15 -26.68
CA ASN A 703 0.32 9.47 -26.05
C ASN A 703 -0.92 9.80 -25.22
N LEU A 704 -0.74 10.44 -24.06
CA LEU A 704 -1.82 10.98 -23.23
C LEU A 704 -2.48 12.22 -23.86
N HIS A 705 -3.78 12.10 -24.18
CA HIS A 705 -4.62 13.18 -24.72
C HIS A 705 -5.35 13.97 -23.65
N SER A 706 -6.01 13.29 -22.71
CA SER A 706 -6.80 13.95 -21.66
C SER A 706 -7.01 13.08 -20.43
N ILE A 707 -7.25 13.72 -19.28
CA ILE A 707 -7.82 13.09 -18.09
C ILE A 707 -9.34 13.04 -18.25
N VAL A 708 -9.95 11.87 -18.06
CA VAL A 708 -11.42 11.73 -18.04
C VAL A 708 -11.93 12.10 -16.65
N VAL A 709 -12.91 12.99 -16.60
CA VAL A 709 -13.59 13.40 -15.37
C VAL A 709 -15.10 13.26 -15.52
N SER A 710 -15.75 12.96 -14.40
CA SER A 710 -17.20 13.07 -14.23
C SER A 710 -17.74 14.44 -14.61
N ASP A 711 -19.03 14.54 -14.89
CA ASP A 711 -19.62 15.75 -15.48
C ASP A 711 -19.64 16.97 -14.55
N ASP A 712 -19.56 16.74 -13.23
CA ASP A 712 -19.39 17.77 -12.20
C ASP A 712 -17.91 18.02 -11.81
N ALA A 713 -16.99 17.31 -12.45
CA ALA A 713 -15.55 17.29 -12.25
C ALA A 713 -15.06 16.98 -10.82
N LYS A 714 -15.87 16.31 -9.98
CA LYS A 714 -15.45 15.86 -8.64
C LYS A 714 -14.71 14.53 -8.64
N MET A 715 -14.98 13.65 -9.61
CA MET A 715 -14.31 12.36 -9.78
C MET A 715 -13.51 12.32 -11.08
N THR A 716 -12.29 11.78 -10.99
CA THR A 716 -11.42 11.40 -12.11
C THR A 716 -11.61 9.92 -12.39
N ILE A 717 -11.95 9.60 -13.63
CA ILE A 717 -12.41 8.27 -14.06
C ILE A 717 -11.29 7.47 -14.72
N GLY A 718 -10.39 8.16 -15.43
CA GLY A 718 -9.32 7.51 -16.20
C GLY A 718 -8.54 8.48 -17.07
N LEU A 719 -7.83 7.93 -18.05
CA LEU A 719 -7.00 8.63 -19.02
C LEU A 719 -7.38 8.19 -20.43
N LEU A 720 -7.39 9.13 -21.39
CA LEU A 720 -7.45 8.80 -22.81
C LEU A 720 -6.06 8.84 -23.43
N LEU A 721 -5.68 7.73 -24.06
CA LEU A 721 -4.43 7.57 -24.79
C LEU A 721 -4.70 7.25 -26.27
N ASP A 722 -3.66 7.29 -27.10
CA ASP A 722 -3.73 6.76 -28.48
C ASP A 722 -4.14 5.29 -28.48
N LEU A 723 -5.21 4.95 -29.22
CA LEU A 723 -5.54 3.56 -29.52
C LEU A 723 -4.62 3.06 -30.63
N ILE A 724 -3.67 2.19 -30.29
CA ILE A 724 -2.76 1.55 -31.25
C ILE A 724 -3.49 0.35 -31.86
N PRO A 725 -3.80 0.32 -33.18
CA PRO A 725 -4.43 -0.84 -33.81
C PRO A 725 -3.42 -1.99 -33.88
N SER A 726 -3.72 -3.11 -33.23
CA SER A 726 -2.76 -4.18 -32.95
C SER A 726 -3.07 -5.51 -33.63
N THR A 727 -2.10 -6.43 -33.60
CA THR A 727 -2.24 -7.83 -34.09
C THR A 727 -2.57 -8.84 -32.99
N GLY A 728 -2.86 -8.35 -31.79
CA GLY A 728 -3.09 -9.08 -30.55
C GLY A 728 -3.14 -8.08 -29.39
N ASP A 729 -3.47 -8.54 -28.20
CA ASP A 729 -3.69 -7.66 -27.04
C ASP A 729 -2.37 -7.05 -26.55
N SER A 730 -1.29 -7.84 -26.59
CA SER A 730 0.08 -7.43 -26.25
C SER A 730 1.10 -8.41 -26.83
N LEU A 731 2.38 -8.27 -26.47
CA LEU A 731 3.43 -9.22 -26.84
C LEU A 731 3.20 -10.64 -26.26
N TYR A 732 2.37 -10.79 -25.21
CA TYR A 732 1.92 -12.11 -24.73
C TYR A 732 1.24 -12.91 -25.84
N SER A 733 0.40 -12.28 -26.67
CA SER A 733 -0.30 -12.90 -27.82
C SER A 733 0.66 -13.37 -28.92
N HIS A 734 1.96 -13.14 -28.79
CA HIS A 734 2.99 -13.49 -29.76
C HIS A 734 4.15 -14.37 -29.23
N LYS A 735 4.14 -14.82 -27.95
CA LYS A 735 5.14 -15.78 -27.42
C LYS A 735 5.20 -17.03 -28.31
N ASN A 736 6.39 -17.50 -28.67
CA ASN A 736 6.62 -18.68 -29.52
C ASN A 736 5.94 -18.65 -30.92
N SER A 737 5.45 -17.50 -31.38
CA SER A 737 4.73 -17.38 -32.66
C SER A 737 5.66 -17.26 -33.87
N ALA A 738 5.17 -17.61 -35.07
CA ALA A 738 5.89 -17.37 -36.32
C ALA A 738 6.20 -15.88 -36.56
N LEU A 739 5.30 -14.98 -36.12
CA LEU A 739 5.52 -13.53 -36.17
C LEU A 739 6.65 -13.08 -35.25
N ALA A 740 6.79 -13.69 -34.06
CA ALA A 740 7.96 -13.43 -33.22
C ALA A 740 9.25 -13.88 -33.93
N SER A 741 9.29 -15.07 -34.51
CA SER A 741 10.45 -15.56 -35.27
C SER A 741 10.84 -14.65 -36.45
N GLU A 742 9.88 -14.00 -37.11
CA GLU A 742 10.12 -13.07 -38.22
C GLU A 742 10.52 -11.66 -37.76
N TYR A 743 9.84 -11.11 -36.74
CA TYR A 743 9.95 -9.69 -36.36
C TYR A 743 10.72 -9.41 -35.07
N HIS A 744 11.17 -10.42 -34.32
CA HIS A 744 11.90 -10.32 -33.05
C HIS A 744 12.97 -9.23 -33.04
N ALA A 745 13.91 -9.26 -34.01
CA ALA A 745 15.03 -8.33 -34.05
C ALA A 745 14.56 -6.87 -34.23
N ARG A 746 13.48 -6.64 -34.99
CA ARG A 746 12.84 -5.34 -35.19
C ARG A 746 12.15 -4.87 -33.92
N TRP A 747 11.38 -5.74 -33.26
CA TRP A 747 10.69 -5.42 -32.00
C TRP A 747 11.69 -5.08 -30.88
N LYS A 748 12.72 -5.93 -30.70
CA LYS A 748 13.81 -5.68 -29.74
C LYS A 748 14.52 -4.36 -30.04
N GLN A 749 14.83 -4.07 -31.30
CA GLN A 749 15.45 -2.81 -31.72
C GLN A 749 14.55 -1.60 -31.39
N GLN A 750 13.25 -1.69 -31.66
CA GLN A 750 12.29 -0.59 -31.44
C GLN A 750 12.09 -0.30 -29.95
N VAL A 751 11.84 -1.32 -29.12
CA VAL A 751 11.74 -1.15 -27.66
C VAL A 751 13.05 -0.62 -27.08
N THR A 752 14.20 -1.18 -27.51
CA THR A 752 15.52 -0.69 -27.11
C THR A 752 15.76 0.78 -27.50
N ALA A 753 15.27 1.21 -28.66
CA ALA A 753 15.39 2.60 -29.11
C ALA A 753 14.54 3.55 -28.26
N THR A 754 13.27 3.18 -27.98
CA THR A 754 12.39 3.95 -27.07
C THR A 754 13.03 4.09 -25.68
N VAL A 755 13.47 2.98 -25.07
CA VAL A 755 14.08 3.00 -23.73
C VAL A 755 15.40 3.80 -23.71
N LYS A 756 16.21 3.76 -24.79
CA LYS A 756 17.42 4.61 -24.89
C LYS A 756 17.08 6.11 -24.88
N GLN A 757 16.02 6.52 -25.57
CA GLN A 757 15.59 7.93 -25.63
C GLN A 757 14.98 8.39 -24.31
N LEU A 758 14.24 7.54 -23.59
CA LEU A 758 13.80 7.83 -22.22
C LEU A 758 15.01 8.01 -21.29
N HIS A 759 15.93 7.03 -21.29
CA HIS A 759 17.11 7.02 -20.44
C HIS A 759 18.09 8.19 -20.69
N SER A 760 18.14 8.74 -21.91
CA SER A 760 18.98 9.91 -22.23
C SER A 760 18.40 11.25 -21.76
N HIS A 761 17.17 11.25 -21.23
CA HIS A 761 16.50 12.42 -20.64
C HIS A 761 16.14 12.18 -19.16
N ASP A 762 16.85 11.23 -18.52
CA ASP A 762 16.65 10.78 -17.13
C ASP A 762 15.23 10.27 -16.80
N LEU A 763 14.47 9.87 -17.82
CA LEU A 763 13.19 9.18 -17.69
C LEU A 763 13.43 7.67 -17.58
N VAL A 764 12.52 6.97 -16.90
CA VAL A 764 12.59 5.52 -16.66
C VAL A 764 11.21 4.94 -16.94
N TRP A 765 11.11 3.93 -17.80
CA TRP A 765 9.84 3.26 -18.11
C TRP A 765 9.29 2.57 -16.86
N GLY A 766 10.11 1.75 -16.20
CA GLY A 766 9.88 1.31 -14.82
C GLY A 766 8.79 0.28 -14.59
N ASP A 767 8.16 -0.24 -15.65
CA ASP A 767 7.28 -1.43 -15.58
C ASP A 767 7.43 -2.31 -16.83
N VAL A 768 8.54 -3.04 -16.89
CA VAL A 768 8.95 -3.73 -18.12
C VAL A 768 8.53 -5.20 -18.08
N HIS A 769 7.43 -5.51 -18.76
CA HIS A 769 6.95 -6.86 -19.03
C HIS A 769 6.24 -6.92 -20.40
N PRO A 770 5.94 -8.12 -20.97
CA PRO A 770 5.35 -8.26 -22.31
C PRO A 770 3.97 -7.62 -22.49
N GLY A 771 3.20 -7.43 -21.43
CA GLY A 771 1.88 -6.79 -21.47
C GLY A 771 1.97 -5.33 -21.89
N ASN A 772 2.98 -4.64 -21.38
CA ASN A 772 3.28 -3.24 -21.67
C ASN A 772 3.98 -3.04 -23.03
N ILE A 773 3.93 -4.04 -23.93
CA ILE A 773 4.43 -3.95 -25.30
C ILE A 773 3.30 -4.35 -26.27
N VAL A 774 2.88 -3.41 -27.12
CA VAL A 774 1.84 -3.64 -28.14
C VAL A 774 2.47 -3.75 -29.53
N ILE A 775 2.06 -4.74 -30.32
CA ILE A 775 2.48 -4.91 -31.72
C ILE A 775 1.40 -4.34 -32.64
N ASP A 776 1.75 -3.30 -33.42
CA ASP A 776 0.80 -2.68 -34.37
C ASP A 776 0.55 -3.53 -35.63
N THR A 777 -0.51 -3.22 -36.37
CA THR A 777 -0.87 -3.86 -37.66
C THR A 777 0.18 -3.71 -38.78
N SER A 778 1.27 -2.98 -38.55
CA SER A 778 2.46 -2.91 -39.41
C SER A 778 3.68 -3.63 -38.81
N PHE A 779 3.45 -4.49 -37.81
CA PHE A 779 4.41 -5.28 -37.04
C PHE A 779 5.53 -4.45 -36.38
N ASN A 780 5.21 -3.26 -35.87
CA ASN A 780 6.11 -2.52 -34.98
C ASN A 780 5.75 -2.74 -33.51
N ALA A 781 6.76 -2.81 -32.65
CA ALA A 781 6.57 -2.76 -31.20
C ALA A 781 6.44 -1.31 -30.71
N TRP A 782 5.46 -1.08 -29.84
CA TRP A 782 5.24 0.15 -29.07
C TRP A 782 5.39 -0.14 -27.59
N VAL A 783 5.97 0.79 -26.84
CA VAL A 783 5.95 0.78 -25.39
C VAL A 783 4.67 1.46 -24.93
N VAL A 784 3.84 0.75 -24.16
CA VAL A 784 2.67 1.31 -23.50
C VAL A 784 2.86 1.22 -21.98
N ASP A 785 1.98 1.89 -21.25
CA ASP A 785 1.96 1.97 -19.79
C ASP A 785 3.18 2.62 -19.11
N PHE A 786 2.91 3.64 -18.31
CA PHE A 786 3.88 4.28 -17.42
C PHE A 786 3.36 4.39 -15.98
N GLY A 787 2.33 3.62 -15.60
CA GLY A 787 1.79 3.54 -14.24
C GLY A 787 2.85 3.05 -13.23
N GLY A 788 3.75 2.17 -13.65
CA GLY A 788 4.84 1.67 -12.81
C GLY A 788 4.45 0.41 -12.05
N GLY A 789 5.37 -0.56 -11.98
CA GLY A 789 5.08 -1.89 -11.46
C GLY A 789 6.33 -2.75 -11.31
N SER A 790 6.14 -4.04 -11.05
CA SER A 790 7.23 -5.02 -10.99
C SER A 790 6.68 -6.45 -11.09
N ILE A 791 6.51 -6.94 -12.32
CA ILE A 791 6.41 -8.39 -12.54
C ILE A 791 7.80 -9.00 -12.29
N VAL A 792 7.91 -9.71 -11.17
CA VAL A 792 9.18 -10.25 -10.63
C VAL A 792 9.87 -11.22 -11.60
N GLU A 793 9.09 -11.86 -12.48
CA GLU A 793 9.57 -12.70 -13.59
C GLU A 793 10.53 -11.95 -14.51
N PHE A 794 10.22 -10.69 -14.87
CA PHE A 794 10.95 -9.90 -15.86
C PHE A 794 11.94 -8.92 -15.22
N VAL A 795 11.52 -8.21 -14.18
CA VAL A 795 12.35 -7.23 -13.46
C VAL A 795 12.38 -7.56 -11.97
N PRO A 796 13.54 -7.98 -11.41
CA PRO A 796 13.66 -8.21 -9.98
C PRO A 796 13.36 -6.94 -9.18
N ARG A 797 12.54 -7.05 -8.11
CA ARG A 797 12.06 -5.89 -7.32
C ARG A 797 13.13 -4.87 -6.91
N LYS A 798 14.38 -5.30 -6.70
CA LYS A 798 15.54 -4.43 -6.37
C LYS A 798 15.93 -3.44 -7.48
N LYS A 799 15.40 -3.62 -8.69
CA LYS A 799 15.65 -2.81 -9.88
C LYS A 799 14.37 -2.23 -10.49
N ALA A 800 13.19 -2.54 -9.94
CA ALA A 800 11.94 -1.95 -10.39
C ALA A 800 12.01 -0.41 -10.32
N GLY A 801 11.46 0.28 -11.31
CA GLY A 801 11.60 1.74 -11.42
C GLY A 801 13.03 2.27 -11.63
N THR A 802 13.99 1.45 -12.10
CA THR A 802 15.37 1.89 -12.39
C THR A 802 15.80 1.57 -13.83
N LYS A 803 16.71 2.38 -14.39
CA LYS A 803 17.27 2.17 -15.74
C LYS A 803 17.92 0.79 -15.92
N ASP A 804 18.51 0.24 -14.85
CA ASP A 804 19.13 -1.10 -14.83
C ASP A 804 18.10 -2.24 -14.74
N GLY A 805 16.88 -1.92 -14.28
CA GLY A 805 15.71 -2.78 -14.33
C GLY A 805 15.10 -2.81 -15.71
N ASP A 806 14.90 -1.64 -16.32
CA ASP A 806 14.39 -1.52 -17.69
C ASP A 806 15.29 -2.28 -18.68
N TRP A 807 16.62 -2.15 -18.57
CA TRP A 807 17.55 -2.93 -19.39
C TRP A 807 17.50 -4.44 -19.11
N GLN A 808 17.29 -4.86 -17.87
CA GLN A 808 17.14 -6.28 -17.54
C GLN A 808 15.82 -6.85 -18.08
N GLY A 809 14.72 -6.11 -17.96
CA GLY A 809 13.42 -6.52 -18.49
C GLY A 809 13.41 -6.62 -20.01
N VAL A 810 13.93 -5.60 -20.72
CA VAL A 810 14.07 -5.66 -22.19
C VAL A 810 15.00 -6.79 -22.63
N GLY A 811 16.06 -7.06 -21.86
CA GLY A 811 16.90 -8.25 -22.04
C GLY A 811 16.07 -9.53 -21.92
N LYS A 812 15.47 -9.79 -20.77
CA LYS A 812 14.75 -11.03 -20.49
C LYS A 812 13.56 -11.28 -21.42
N ILE A 813 12.77 -10.25 -21.75
CA ILE A 813 11.63 -10.37 -22.68
C ILE A 813 12.11 -10.94 -24.03
N PHE A 814 13.16 -10.36 -24.60
CA PHE A 814 13.58 -10.71 -25.97
C PHE A 814 14.66 -11.80 -26.05
N ASP A 815 15.55 -11.95 -25.07
CA ASP A 815 16.66 -12.92 -25.12
C ASP A 815 16.35 -14.25 -24.44
N GLU A 816 15.31 -14.32 -23.61
CA GLU A 816 14.88 -15.54 -22.91
C GLU A 816 13.41 -15.87 -23.24
N TRP A 817 12.48 -15.04 -22.74
CA TRP A 817 11.07 -15.40 -22.60
C TRP A 817 10.33 -15.59 -23.94
N ILE A 818 10.54 -14.73 -24.95
CA ILE A 818 9.73 -14.75 -26.18
C ILE A 818 9.84 -16.04 -27.02
N PHE A 819 10.92 -16.82 -26.81
CA PHE A 819 11.18 -18.13 -27.44
C PHE A 819 11.31 -19.28 -26.42
N GLU A 820 10.86 -19.06 -25.18
CA GLU A 820 10.91 -20.08 -24.13
C GLU A 820 9.83 -21.14 -24.35
N ASN A 821 10.27 -22.37 -24.64
CA ASN A 821 9.41 -23.54 -24.74
C ASN A 821 8.84 -23.92 -23.37
N ASN A 822 7.52 -24.04 -23.27
CA ASN A 822 6.87 -24.56 -22.07
C ASN A 822 7.12 -26.07 -21.97
N ASP A 823 8.12 -26.50 -21.19
CA ASP A 823 8.48 -27.92 -20.97
C ASP A 823 7.44 -28.72 -20.10
N LEU A 824 6.18 -28.28 -20.10
CA LEU A 824 5.07 -28.89 -19.35
C LEU A 824 4.43 -30.08 -20.08
N ASP A 825 4.42 -30.09 -21.41
CA ASP A 825 3.87 -31.21 -22.21
C ASP A 825 4.74 -32.48 -22.17
N ARG A 826 6.01 -32.37 -21.76
CA ARG A 826 6.96 -33.51 -21.64
C ARG A 826 6.73 -34.43 -20.44
N ARG A 827 5.54 -34.42 -19.85
CA ARG A 827 5.10 -35.40 -18.83
C ARG A 827 4.04 -36.38 -19.34
N ALA A 828 3.83 -36.43 -20.67
CA ALA A 828 2.85 -37.27 -21.35
C ALA A 828 3.46 -38.30 -22.33
N GLU A 829 4.80 -38.46 -22.32
CA GLU A 829 5.55 -39.55 -22.98
C GLU A 829 6.39 -40.32 -21.93
#